data_AF-W5QMY6-F1
#
_entry.id   AF-W5QMY6-F1
#
_cell.length_a   1.000
_cell.length_b   1.000
_cell.length_c   1.000
_cell.angle_alpha   90.00
_cell.angle_beta   90.00
_cell.angle_gamma   90.00
#
_symmetry.space_group_name_H-M   'P 1'
#
loop_
_entity.id
_entity.type
_entity.pdbx_description
1 polymer ?
#
loop_
_entity_poly.entity_id
_entity_poly.type
_entity_poly.pdbx_seq_one_letter_code
_entity_poly.pdbx_strand_id
1 'polypeptide(L)'
;MSSWLSLVLALLVLGCCSVAPRPHQPTFVVFPRDLKSNLTDRQLAEEYLYRYGYTRAAEMRGETLSLRSSLLLLQKRLSLPQTGELDSTTLEAMRTPRCGVPDMGKFQTFEGDLKWHHHNITYWIQNYSEDLPRSVTDDAFARAFALWSAVTPLTFTRVYGREADIVIQFGVAEHGDGYPFDGKDGLLAHAFPPGPGIQGDAHFDDEELWSLGKGVVVKTYYGNADGAPCHFPFTFEGRSYSACTTDGRSDGTPWCSTTANYDTDRRFGFCPSEGLYTQDGNADGKPCQFPFIFEGKSYSACTTEGRSDGYRWCATTGNYDQDKLYGFCPTRGYSLFLVAAHEFGHALGLDHSSVPEALMYPMYRFTEEPPLHADDVNGVQHPLGPRPAPDPRPPATTTPEPQPTAPMTVCPTGPPTAYPSERPTAGPTGPPSAGPTGPPTAGPTEAPTAGPTEAPNVSLDPADDACNVNIFDAIVEIGNRLHFFKDGRRYWRFSDSRGRRLQGPFLIANTWPALPPKLDSAFEEPLTKKIFFFGRQVWVYTGRSVLGPRRLDKLGLGSDVAQVTGALPRAAGKVLLFSGQHFWRFDVKTQMVDPRSATPVDRMFPGVPLNTHDIFQYQEKAYFCQDRFYWRVSSRNEVNQVDYVGYVTFDILQCPED
;
A
#
# COMPACT_ATOMS: atom_id res chain seq x y z
N MET A 1 63.73 -62.05 9.14
CA MET A 1 63.49 -61.22 7.94
C MET A 1 62.77 -59.96 8.41
N SER A 2 63.26 -58.73 8.36
CA SER A 2 64.57 -58.13 8.14
C SER A 2 64.54 -56.85 8.99
N SER A 3 65.55 -56.65 9.82
CA SER A 3 65.76 -55.49 10.69
C SER A 3 66.73 -54.55 9.99
N TRP A 4 66.27 -53.62 9.15
CA TRP A 4 67.13 -52.56 8.58
C TRP A 4 66.30 -51.30 8.32
N LEU A 5 66.93 -50.15 8.59
CA LEU A 5 66.50 -48.75 8.36
C LEU A 5 65.69 -48.07 9.47
N SER A 6 66.34 -47.95 10.64
CA SER A 6 66.31 -46.70 11.40
C SER A 6 67.49 -45.82 11.00
N LEU A 7 67.23 -44.53 10.86
CA LEU A 7 68.16 -43.39 10.79
C LEU A 7 68.94 -43.12 9.48
N VAL A 8 68.57 -41.98 8.89
CA VAL A 8 69.38 -41.01 8.12
C VAL A 8 69.66 -41.33 6.64
N LEU A 9 68.71 -40.93 5.79
CA LEU A 9 69.01 -40.21 4.56
C LEU A 9 68.29 -38.85 4.70
N ALA A 10 68.96 -37.88 5.31
CA ALA A 10 69.68 -36.83 4.60
C ALA A 10 68.71 -35.80 4.00
N LEU A 11 68.63 -34.66 4.69
CA LEU A 11 68.48 -33.31 4.15
C LEU A 11 68.60 -33.24 2.61
N LEU A 12 67.45 -33.28 1.95
CA LEU A 12 67.16 -32.50 0.74
C LEU A 12 65.79 -31.83 0.98
N VAL A 13 65.83 -30.94 1.95
CA VAL A 13 64.97 -29.76 2.03
C VAL A 13 65.26 -28.95 0.77
N LEU A 14 64.30 -28.89 -0.17
CA LEU A 14 64.04 -27.74 -1.05
C LEU A 14 62.90 -28.05 -2.01
N GLY A 15 61.79 -27.32 -1.86
CA GLY A 15 60.97 -26.87 -2.97
C GLY A 15 60.01 -27.86 -3.61
N CYS A 16 58.83 -28.05 -3.00
CA CYS A 16 57.59 -28.14 -3.76
C CYS A 16 56.47 -27.48 -2.94
N CYS A 17 56.09 -26.28 -3.36
CA CYS A 17 54.97 -25.52 -2.84
C CYS A 17 53.70 -26.37 -2.88
N SER A 18 53.19 -26.76 -1.71
CA SER A 18 51.79 -27.12 -1.53
C SER A 18 51.23 -26.07 -0.58
N VAL A 19 50.47 -25.13 -1.12
CA VAL A 19 49.66 -24.19 -0.35
C VAL A 19 48.68 -25.04 0.46
N ALA A 20 48.99 -25.30 1.72
CA ALA A 20 48.02 -25.83 2.66
C ALA A 20 47.01 -24.71 2.95
N PRO A 21 45.70 -24.98 2.89
CA PRO A 21 44.70 -24.00 3.30
C PRO A 21 44.96 -23.64 4.76
N ARG A 22 45.07 -22.35 5.06
CA ARG A 22 45.16 -21.89 6.44
C ARG A 22 43.94 -22.43 7.20
N PRO A 23 44.10 -22.95 8.43
CA PRO A 23 42.94 -23.27 9.24
C PRO A 23 42.12 -21.99 9.38
N HIS A 24 40.88 -22.03 8.89
CA HIS A 24 39.89 -21.01 9.18
C HIS A 24 39.80 -20.94 10.70
N GLN A 25 40.38 -19.89 11.28
CA GLN A 25 40.09 -19.55 12.65
C GLN A 25 38.59 -19.27 12.71
N PRO A 26 37.84 -19.90 13.62
CA PRO A 26 36.43 -19.62 13.78
C PRO A 26 36.31 -18.13 14.08
N THR A 27 35.56 -17.44 13.24
CA THR A 27 35.04 -16.10 13.53
C THR A 27 34.36 -16.19 14.88
N PHE A 28 34.91 -15.50 15.87
CA PHE A 28 34.28 -15.34 17.16
C PHE A 28 32.92 -14.67 16.94
N VAL A 29 31.86 -15.46 17.03
CA VAL A 29 30.49 -14.96 17.20
C VAL A 29 30.42 -14.47 18.63
N VAL A 30 30.54 -13.16 18.82
CA VAL A 30 30.15 -12.54 20.07
C VAL A 30 28.63 -12.42 20.01
N PHE A 31 27.94 -13.28 20.75
CA PHE A 31 26.49 -13.23 20.90
C PHE A 31 26.10 -12.01 21.74
N PRO A 32 25.29 -11.07 21.22
CA PRO A 32 24.88 -9.92 22.01
C PRO A 32 23.61 -10.25 22.79
N ARG A 33 23.75 -10.84 23.99
CA ARG A 33 22.66 -10.83 24.98
C ARG A 33 23.02 -10.38 26.39
N ASP A 34 24.21 -9.84 26.60
CA ASP A 34 24.53 -9.15 27.83
C ASP A 34 25.15 -7.78 27.48
N LEU A 35 24.51 -6.68 27.91
CA LEU A 35 24.94 -5.26 27.83
C LEU A 35 24.45 -4.33 26.66
N LYS A 36 23.29 -4.53 26.04
CA LYS A 36 22.76 -3.50 25.10
C LYS A 36 22.26 -2.19 25.75
N SER A 37 22.07 -2.15 27.07
CA SER A 37 21.64 -0.93 27.79
C SER A 37 22.79 0.04 28.16
N ASN A 38 24.05 -0.29 27.85
CA ASN A 38 25.24 0.46 28.29
C ASN A 38 26.21 0.88 27.16
N LEU A 39 25.79 0.79 25.89
CA LEU A 39 26.61 1.27 24.78
C LEU A 39 26.66 2.81 24.79
N THR A 40 27.86 3.36 24.61
CA THR A 40 27.98 4.79 24.30
C THR A 40 27.40 5.08 22.92
N ASP A 41 26.92 6.30 22.70
CA ASP A 41 26.38 6.74 21.40
C ASP A 41 27.32 6.44 20.24
N ARG A 42 28.63 6.56 20.48
CA ARG A 42 29.65 6.24 19.50
C ARG A 42 29.71 4.74 19.18
N GLN A 43 29.66 3.87 20.19
CA GLN A 43 29.67 2.41 19.98
C GLN A 43 28.39 1.95 19.27
N LEU A 44 27.24 2.52 19.64
CA LEU A 44 25.97 2.31 18.94
C LEU A 44 26.12 2.66 17.45
N ALA A 45 26.67 3.84 17.14
CA ALA A 45 26.89 4.27 15.76
C ALA A 45 27.86 3.35 15.00
N GLU A 46 28.98 2.95 15.61
CA GLU A 46 29.95 2.05 14.98
C GLU A 46 29.36 0.67 14.69
N GLU A 47 28.58 0.10 15.62
CA GLU A 47 27.88 -1.18 15.42
C GLU A 47 26.78 -1.05 14.35
N TYR A 48 25.99 0.02 14.40
CA TYR A 48 24.92 0.30 13.42
C TYR A 48 25.48 0.42 12.00
N LEU A 49 26.52 1.24 11.82
CA LEU A 49 27.14 1.46 10.52
C LEU A 49 27.73 0.17 9.95
N TYR A 50 28.29 -0.68 10.80
CA TYR A 50 28.78 -2.00 10.40
C TYR A 50 27.64 -2.94 9.99
N ARG A 51 26.60 -3.06 10.83
CA ARG A 51 25.47 -3.96 10.59
C ARG A 51 24.76 -3.65 9.27
N TYR A 52 24.54 -2.37 8.96
CA TYR A 52 23.81 -1.95 7.77
C TYR A 52 24.69 -1.63 6.55
N GLY A 53 25.98 -2.00 6.60
CA GLY A 53 26.87 -2.00 5.43
C GLY A 53 27.54 -0.66 5.08
N TYR A 54 27.50 0.32 5.96
CA TYR A 54 28.14 1.63 5.78
C TYR A 54 29.65 1.65 6.11
N THR A 55 30.17 0.55 6.66
CA THR A 55 31.60 0.31 6.89
C THR A 55 32.00 -1.10 6.46
N ARG A 56 33.23 -1.29 5.97
CA ARG A 56 33.76 -2.62 5.62
C ARG A 56 34.54 -3.23 6.78
N ALA A 57 34.51 -4.56 6.92
CA ALA A 57 35.28 -5.29 7.94
C ALA A 57 36.81 -5.06 7.90
N ALA A 58 37.36 -4.64 6.75
CA ALA A 58 38.77 -4.27 6.61
C ALA A 58 39.09 -2.88 7.22
N GLU A 59 38.11 -1.97 7.28
CA GLU A 59 38.26 -0.60 7.76
C GLU A 59 38.23 -0.53 9.31
N MET A 60 37.68 -1.55 9.97
CA MET A 60 37.70 -1.72 11.43
C MET A 60 39.11 -1.96 12.02
N ARG A 61 40.13 -2.17 11.18
CA ARG A 61 41.48 -2.59 11.61
C ARG A 61 42.58 -1.52 11.58
N GLY A 62 42.25 -0.23 11.42
CA GLY A 62 43.18 0.82 11.85
C GLY A 62 43.44 1.99 10.92
N GLU A 63 42.53 2.37 10.03
CA GLU A 63 42.63 3.67 9.36
C GLU A 63 41.40 4.52 9.68
N THR A 64 41.63 5.73 10.16
CA THR A 64 40.65 6.75 10.54
C THR A 64 39.96 7.37 9.31
N LEU A 65 39.73 6.56 8.27
CA LEU A 65 38.90 6.89 7.12
C LEU A 65 37.44 6.65 7.48
N SER A 66 36.61 7.69 7.52
CA SER A 66 36.37 8.35 8.80
C SER A 66 34.95 7.98 9.21
N LEU A 67 34.66 7.82 10.51
CA LEU A 67 33.28 7.68 11.02
C LEU A 67 32.34 8.71 10.36
N ARG A 68 32.85 9.93 10.14
CA ARG A 68 32.18 11.00 9.42
C ARG A 68 31.78 10.63 7.98
N SER A 69 32.61 9.93 7.22
CA SER A 69 32.30 9.48 5.86
C SER A 69 31.14 8.48 5.85
N SER A 70 31.14 7.51 6.77
CA SER A 70 30.06 6.54 6.91
C SER A 70 28.77 7.19 7.42
N LEU A 71 28.87 8.16 8.33
CA LEU A 71 27.73 8.97 8.78
C LEU A 71 27.15 9.80 7.63
N LEU A 72 27.98 10.39 6.76
CA LEU A 72 27.49 11.10 5.57
C LEU A 72 26.72 10.19 4.62
N LEU A 73 27.20 8.95 4.41
CA LEU A 73 26.49 7.95 3.61
C LEU A 73 25.15 7.57 4.24
N LEU A 74 25.13 7.31 5.55
CA LEU A 74 23.91 7.02 6.30
C LEU A 74 22.91 8.15 6.23
N GLN A 75 23.34 9.38 6.56
CA GLN A 75 22.48 10.56 6.54
C GLN A 75 21.92 10.81 5.15
N LYS A 76 22.74 10.66 4.12
CA LYS A 76 22.27 10.75 2.73
C LYS A 76 21.24 9.67 2.40
N ARG A 77 21.47 8.42 2.83
CA ARG A 77 20.59 7.27 2.54
C ARG A 77 19.25 7.38 3.24
N LEU A 78 19.23 7.87 4.48
CA LEU A 78 18.04 8.11 5.28
C LEU A 78 17.42 9.51 5.06
N SER A 79 17.86 10.24 4.03
CA SER A 79 17.37 11.60 3.73
C SER A 79 17.44 12.58 4.90
N LEU A 80 18.45 12.44 5.76
CA LEU A 80 18.77 13.32 6.88
C LEU A 80 19.71 14.46 6.45
N PRO A 81 19.83 15.55 7.25
CA PRO A 81 20.87 16.55 7.06
C PRO A 81 22.27 15.92 7.06
N GLN A 82 23.03 16.12 5.99
CA GLN A 82 24.36 15.52 5.79
C GLN A 82 25.44 16.31 6.54
N THR A 83 25.43 16.25 7.88
CA THR A 83 26.41 16.90 8.75
C THR A 83 27.72 16.11 8.83
N GLY A 84 27.63 14.79 8.71
CA GLY A 84 28.71 13.84 8.98
C GLY A 84 29.04 13.74 10.48
N GLU A 85 28.19 14.28 11.34
CA GLU A 85 28.33 14.27 12.79
C GLU A 85 27.25 13.39 13.41
N LEU A 86 27.55 12.85 14.59
CA LEU A 86 26.60 12.06 15.38
C LEU A 86 25.70 13.01 16.18
N ASP A 87 24.85 13.75 15.46
CA ASP A 87 23.89 14.68 16.04
C ASP A 87 22.65 13.96 16.59
N SER A 88 21.81 14.69 17.34
CA SER A 88 20.60 14.14 17.97
C SER A 88 19.64 13.51 16.96
N THR A 89 19.51 14.11 15.76
CA THR A 89 18.67 13.60 14.68
C THR A 89 19.19 12.27 14.15
N THR A 90 20.50 12.16 13.96
CA THR A 90 21.15 10.92 13.50
C THR A 90 21.03 9.81 14.54
N LEU A 91 21.21 10.14 15.83
CA LEU A 91 21.03 9.19 16.93
C LEU A 91 19.58 8.74 17.09
N GLU A 92 18.62 9.64 16.94
CA GLU A 92 17.19 9.31 16.97
C GLU A 92 16.84 8.36 15.81
N ALA A 93 17.37 8.61 14.61
CA ALA A 93 17.21 7.72 13.48
C ALA A 93 17.83 6.33 13.72
N MET A 94 19.03 6.25 14.30
CA MET A 94 19.69 4.96 14.63
C MET A 94 18.96 4.15 15.70
N ARG A 95 18.25 4.82 16.60
CA ARG A 95 17.46 4.19 17.68
C ARG A 95 16.03 3.86 17.27
N THR A 96 15.61 4.29 16.09
CA THR A 96 14.25 4.02 15.62
C THR A 96 14.17 2.56 15.14
N PRO A 97 13.08 1.83 15.44
CA PRO A 97 12.91 0.45 14.99
C PRO A 97 12.89 0.32 13.46
N ARG A 98 13.52 -0.74 12.93
CA ARG A 98 13.77 -0.86 11.48
C ARG A 98 13.92 -2.30 10.97
N CYS A 99 13.96 -2.43 9.65
CA CYS A 99 14.29 -3.66 8.95
C CYS A 99 15.78 -4.01 9.11
N GLY A 100 16.07 -5.32 9.19
CA GLY A 100 17.40 -5.89 9.42
C GLY A 100 18.26 -6.06 8.19
N VAL A 101 17.64 -5.94 7.02
CA VAL A 101 18.36 -6.01 5.75
C VAL A 101 19.36 -4.83 5.68
N PRO A 102 20.63 -5.06 5.29
CA PRO A 102 21.59 -3.99 5.13
C PRO A 102 21.16 -2.94 4.09
N ASP A 103 21.45 -1.66 4.35
CA ASP A 103 21.12 -0.57 3.42
C ASP A 103 22.06 -0.51 2.20
N MET A 104 23.27 -1.01 2.41
CA MET A 104 24.43 -0.89 1.53
C MET A 104 25.10 -2.25 1.36
N GLY A 105 25.58 -2.48 0.13
CA GLY A 105 26.00 -3.81 -0.29
C GLY A 105 24.77 -4.55 -0.79
N LYS A 106 24.70 -4.80 -2.10
CA LYS A 106 23.71 -5.74 -2.66
C LYS A 106 23.84 -7.07 -1.90
N PHE A 107 22.87 -7.96 -2.03
CA PHE A 107 22.88 -9.34 -1.55
C PHE A 107 24.02 -10.21 -2.16
N GLN A 108 25.26 -9.74 -2.15
CA GLN A 108 26.47 -10.33 -2.71
C GLN A 108 26.90 -11.61 -1.96
N THR A 109 26.28 -11.88 -0.81
CA THR A 109 26.40 -13.14 -0.07
C THR A 109 25.69 -14.30 -0.78
N PHE A 110 24.75 -14.01 -1.68
CA PHE A 110 23.97 -15.01 -2.40
C PHE A 110 24.43 -15.09 -3.86
N GLU A 111 24.77 -16.29 -4.31
CA GLU A 111 25.22 -16.54 -5.68
C GLU A 111 24.00 -16.74 -6.60
N GLY A 112 23.94 -16.00 -7.72
CA GLY A 112 22.93 -16.22 -8.76
C GLY A 112 22.20 -14.95 -9.21
N ASP A 113 21.19 -15.14 -10.06
CA ASP A 113 20.24 -14.10 -10.46
C ASP A 113 19.13 -14.03 -9.41
N LEU A 114 19.11 -12.97 -8.62
CA LEU A 114 18.24 -12.80 -7.45
C LEU A 114 16.81 -12.39 -7.86
N LYS A 115 16.18 -13.23 -8.67
CA LYS A 115 14.81 -13.05 -9.13
C LYS A 115 14.08 -14.39 -9.24
N TRP A 116 12.78 -14.38 -9.00
CA TRP A 116 11.96 -15.54 -9.27
C TRP A 116 11.84 -15.76 -10.79
N HIS A 117 12.02 -17.01 -11.22
CA HIS A 117 11.89 -17.41 -12.62
C HIS A 117 10.47 -17.90 -12.98
N HIS A 118 9.55 -17.82 -12.02
CA HIS A 118 8.15 -18.17 -12.15
C HIS A 118 7.26 -17.08 -11.55
N HIS A 119 6.02 -16.99 -12.00
CA HIS A 119 5.09 -15.95 -11.56
C HIS A 119 4.18 -16.40 -10.42
N ASN A 120 3.98 -17.71 -10.24
CA ASN A 120 3.20 -18.23 -9.13
C ASN A 120 4.10 -18.57 -7.96
N ILE A 121 4.33 -17.59 -7.09
CA ILE A 121 5.18 -17.73 -5.91
C ILE A 121 4.39 -18.43 -4.81
N THR A 122 4.95 -19.49 -4.26
CA THR A 122 4.33 -20.25 -3.17
C THR A 122 4.85 -19.77 -1.83
N TYR A 123 3.98 -19.72 -0.81
CA TYR A 123 4.41 -19.35 0.53
C TYR A 123 3.84 -20.29 1.59
N TRP A 124 4.59 -20.47 2.67
CA TRP A 124 4.17 -21.27 3.83
C TRP A 124 4.47 -20.54 5.13
N ILE A 125 3.50 -20.52 6.04
CA ILE A 125 3.66 -19.96 7.38
C ILE A 125 4.06 -21.11 8.32
N GLN A 126 5.33 -21.12 8.72
CA GLN A 126 5.93 -22.20 9.50
C GLN A 126 5.43 -22.23 10.95
N ASN A 127 5.37 -21.06 11.59
CA ASN A 127 4.84 -20.86 12.93
C ASN A 127 4.17 -19.49 13.05
N TYR A 128 3.57 -19.20 14.20
CA TYR A 128 2.80 -18.00 14.47
C TYR A 128 3.21 -17.44 15.81
N SER A 129 3.25 -16.11 15.91
CA SER A 129 3.31 -15.41 17.19
C SER A 129 2.04 -15.64 18.01
N GLU A 130 2.16 -15.65 19.34
CA GLU A 130 1.02 -15.75 20.25
C GLU A 130 0.24 -14.43 20.39
N ASP A 131 0.79 -13.32 19.90
CA ASP A 131 0.19 -11.98 20.00
C ASP A 131 -1.08 -11.82 19.16
N LEU A 132 -1.19 -12.56 18.05
CA LEU A 132 -2.29 -12.45 17.09
C LEU A 132 -2.93 -13.82 16.82
N PRO A 133 -4.27 -13.89 16.67
CA PRO A 133 -4.92 -15.11 16.21
C PRO A 133 -4.41 -15.52 14.82
N ARG A 134 -4.22 -16.82 14.59
CA ARG A 134 -3.69 -17.36 13.31
C ARG A 134 -4.43 -16.84 12.08
N SER A 135 -5.76 -16.74 12.16
CA SER A 135 -6.59 -16.21 11.05
C SER A 135 -6.27 -14.75 10.70
N VAL A 136 -5.84 -13.96 11.69
CA VAL A 136 -5.48 -12.56 11.54
C VAL A 136 -4.09 -12.43 10.93
N THR A 137 -3.15 -13.26 11.37
CA THR A 137 -1.82 -13.40 10.76
C THR A 137 -1.92 -13.82 9.30
N ASP A 138 -2.74 -14.85 9.02
CA ASP A 138 -2.99 -15.35 7.65
C ASP A 138 -3.49 -14.25 6.72
N ASP A 139 -4.49 -13.49 7.19
CA ASP A 139 -5.12 -12.39 6.47
C ASP A 139 -4.17 -11.19 6.29
N ALA A 140 -3.35 -10.87 7.30
CA ALA A 140 -2.32 -9.83 7.21
C ALA A 140 -1.28 -10.16 6.13
N PHE A 141 -0.75 -11.38 6.11
CA PHE A 141 0.20 -11.80 5.09
C PHE A 141 -0.44 -11.88 3.71
N ALA A 142 -1.67 -12.39 3.60
CA ALA A 142 -2.39 -12.42 2.33
C ALA A 142 -2.59 -11.01 1.75
N ARG A 143 -2.94 -10.02 2.58
CA ARG A 143 -3.02 -8.62 2.16
C ARG A 143 -1.67 -8.04 1.77
N ALA A 144 -0.60 -8.36 2.51
CA ALA A 144 0.74 -7.89 2.19
C ALA A 144 1.18 -8.38 0.79
N PHE A 145 0.94 -9.66 0.46
CA PHE A 145 1.14 -10.18 -0.89
C PHE A 145 0.18 -9.57 -1.93
N ALA A 146 -1.03 -9.21 -1.53
CA ALA A 146 -2.00 -8.55 -2.40
C ALA A 146 -1.50 -7.18 -2.89
N LEU A 147 -0.73 -6.44 -2.08
CA LEU A 147 -0.12 -5.17 -2.50
C LEU A 147 0.81 -5.37 -3.70
N TRP A 148 1.68 -6.39 -3.63
CA TRP A 148 2.65 -6.66 -4.69
C TRP A 148 1.99 -7.27 -5.93
N SER A 149 1.06 -8.22 -5.77
CA SER A 149 0.32 -8.81 -6.91
C SER A 149 -0.66 -7.83 -7.58
N ALA A 150 -1.04 -6.74 -6.90
CA ALA A 150 -1.82 -5.67 -7.53
C ALA A 150 -1.04 -4.95 -8.64
N VAL A 151 0.29 -4.87 -8.52
CA VAL A 151 1.17 -4.11 -9.43
C VAL A 151 2.13 -4.97 -10.25
N THR A 152 2.15 -6.29 -10.06
CA THR A 152 3.03 -7.25 -10.76
C THR A 152 2.25 -8.42 -11.38
N PRO A 153 2.84 -9.19 -12.32
CA PRO A 153 2.26 -10.45 -12.78
C PRO A 153 2.16 -11.54 -11.71
N LEU A 154 2.76 -11.32 -10.54
CA LEU A 154 2.93 -12.37 -9.55
C LEU A 154 1.58 -12.78 -8.94
N THR A 155 1.42 -14.08 -8.74
CA THR A 155 0.36 -14.65 -7.94
C THR A 155 0.97 -15.36 -6.75
N PHE A 156 0.30 -15.28 -5.60
CA PHE A 156 0.80 -15.90 -4.38
C PHE A 156 -0.13 -17.03 -3.97
N THR A 157 0.42 -18.25 -3.86
CA THR A 157 -0.34 -19.44 -3.48
C THR A 157 0.17 -19.97 -2.15
N ARG A 158 -0.73 -20.05 -1.16
CA ARG A 158 -0.40 -20.66 0.13
C ARG A 158 -0.26 -22.17 -0.02
N VAL A 159 0.86 -22.72 0.43
CA VAL A 159 1.13 -24.16 0.51
C VAL A 159 1.53 -24.55 1.93
N TYR A 160 1.69 -25.84 2.19
CA TYR A 160 2.02 -26.39 3.51
C TYR A 160 3.25 -27.28 3.43
N GLY A 161 4.43 -26.69 3.61
CA GLY A 161 5.70 -27.40 3.59
C GLY A 161 6.89 -26.49 3.34
N ARG A 162 8.09 -27.01 3.63
CA ARG A 162 9.37 -26.31 3.47
C ARG A 162 9.82 -26.15 2.01
N GLU A 163 9.09 -26.73 1.08
CA GLU A 163 9.36 -26.60 -0.37
C GLU A 163 8.71 -25.36 -0.98
N ALA A 164 8.08 -24.51 -0.15
CA ALA A 164 7.55 -23.21 -0.57
C ALA A 164 8.69 -22.27 -1.00
N ASP A 165 8.40 -21.35 -1.92
CA ASP A 165 9.35 -20.32 -2.36
C ASP A 165 9.65 -19.30 -1.24
N ILE A 166 8.66 -19.00 -0.40
CA ILE A 166 8.79 -18.09 0.74
C ILE A 166 8.32 -18.82 2.01
N VAL A 167 9.23 -19.10 2.93
CA VAL A 167 8.89 -19.58 4.28
C VAL A 167 8.84 -18.39 5.23
N ILE A 168 7.72 -18.28 5.95
CA ILE A 168 7.48 -17.22 6.92
C ILE A 168 7.61 -17.80 8.32
N GLN A 169 8.51 -17.24 9.13
CA GLN A 169 8.80 -17.70 10.49
C GLN A 169 8.83 -16.54 11.50
N PHE A 170 8.28 -16.77 12.68
CA PHE A 170 8.54 -15.96 13.88
C PHE A 170 9.69 -16.59 14.66
N GLY A 171 10.72 -15.81 14.99
CA GLY A 171 11.95 -16.28 15.63
C GLY A 171 12.39 -15.35 16.75
N VAL A 172 13.23 -15.85 17.65
CA VAL A 172 13.79 -15.06 18.76
C VAL A 172 15.30 -15.14 18.68
N ALA A 173 15.98 -14.00 18.79
CA ALA A 173 17.44 -13.91 18.77
C ALA A 173 18.05 -14.78 17.64
N GLU A 174 18.95 -15.71 17.93
CA GLU A 174 19.44 -16.69 16.95
C GLU A 174 18.35 -17.71 16.62
N HIS A 175 17.89 -17.70 15.36
CA HIS A 175 16.74 -18.49 14.92
C HIS A 175 17.05 -19.40 13.72
N GLY A 176 18.34 -19.66 13.44
CA GLY A 176 18.79 -20.74 12.57
C GLY A 176 19.37 -20.31 11.21
N ASP A 177 19.49 -19.01 10.97
CA ASP A 177 20.00 -18.43 9.72
C ASP A 177 21.33 -17.66 9.91
N GLY A 178 21.81 -17.53 11.15
CA GLY A 178 23.04 -16.81 11.49
C GLY A 178 22.90 -15.28 11.54
N TYR A 179 21.68 -14.76 11.42
CA TYR A 179 21.34 -13.34 11.57
C TYR A 179 20.45 -13.15 12.81
N PRO A 180 21.03 -13.10 14.02
CA PRO A 180 20.21 -13.06 15.22
C PRO A 180 19.46 -11.74 15.39
N PHE A 181 18.21 -11.83 15.83
CA PHE A 181 17.44 -10.68 16.30
C PHE A 181 18.05 -10.06 17.57
N ASP A 182 17.74 -8.80 17.83
CA ASP A 182 18.26 -8.06 18.98
C ASP A 182 17.32 -7.96 20.18
N GLY A 183 16.13 -8.53 20.07
CA GLY A 183 15.08 -8.44 21.07
C GLY A 183 14.29 -7.14 20.92
N LYS A 184 13.48 -6.82 21.93
CA LYS A 184 12.43 -5.81 21.79
C LYS A 184 12.90 -4.38 21.43
N ASP A 185 12.21 -3.83 20.44
CA ASP A 185 12.21 -2.47 19.88
C ASP A 185 13.55 -1.99 19.30
N GLY A 186 14.16 -2.86 18.47
CA GLY A 186 15.30 -2.59 17.60
C GLY A 186 15.06 -3.09 16.17
N LEU A 187 15.48 -4.31 15.88
CA LEU A 187 15.27 -5.01 14.62
C LEU A 187 13.94 -5.77 14.65
N LEU A 188 12.98 -5.40 13.79
CA LEU A 188 11.65 -6.03 13.83
C LEU A 188 11.54 -7.30 12.97
N ALA A 189 12.19 -7.32 11.82
CA ALA A 189 12.12 -8.40 10.85
C ALA A 189 13.26 -8.29 9.83
N HIS A 190 13.50 -9.39 9.12
CA HIS A 190 14.32 -9.39 7.90
C HIS A 190 13.80 -10.42 6.90
N ALA A 191 14.18 -10.25 5.63
CA ALA A 191 13.92 -11.23 4.60
C ALA A 191 15.11 -11.37 3.64
N PHE A 192 15.17 -12.53 3.00
CA PHE A 192 16.21 -12.88 2.04
C PHE A 192 15.74 -12.64 0.60
N PRO A 193 16.67 -12.35 -0.34
CA PRO A 193 16.31 -12.13 -1.73
C PRO A 193 15.82 -13.42 -2.41
N PRO A 194 15.17 -13.34 -3.59
CA PRO A 194 14.71 -14.51 -4.33
C PRO A 194 15.81 -15.53 -4.65
N GLY A 195 15.52 -16.84 -4.50
CA GLY A 195 16.46 -17.90 -4.87
C GLY A 195 16.16 -19.24 -4.19
N PRO A 196 17.05 -20.25 -4.32
CA PRO A 196 16.86 -21.55 -3.67
C PRO A 196 17.18 -21.54 -2.17
N GLY A 197 16.54 -22.45 -1.43
CA GLY A 197 16.84 -22.68 -0.01
C GLY A 197 16.18 -21.65 0.88
N ILE A 198 16.98 -20.93 1.67
CA ILE A 198 16.50 -19.86 2.58
C ILE A 198 16.22 -18.54 1.84
N GLN A 199 16.63 -18.43 0.58
CA GLN A 199 16.39 -17.27 -0.25
C GLN A 199 14.89 -17.12 -0.53
N GLY A 200 14.33 -15.95 -0.20
CA GLY A 200 12.88 -15.68 -0.22
C GLY A 200 12.25 -15.70 1.17
N ASP A 201 12.87 -16.35 2.15
CA ASP A 201 12.29 -16.49 3.49
C ASP A 201 12.20 -15.14 4.21
N ALA A 202 11.14 -14.96 5.00
CA ALA A 202 10.88 -13.77 5.79
C ALA A 202 10.71 -14.13 7.26
N HIS A 203 11.55 -13.53 8.10
CA HIS A 203 11.60 -13.79 9.54
C HIS A 203 11.17 -12.56 10.32
N PHE A 204 10.35 -12.77 11.34
CA PHE A 204 9.77 -11.74 12.21
C PHE A 204 10.24 -11.98 13.65
N ASP A 205 10.69 -10.93 14.34
CA ASP A 205 11.13 -11.05 15.74
C ASP A 205 9.93 -11.28 16.65
N ASP A 206 9.86 -12.45 17.29
CA ASP A 206 8.78 -12.85 18.19
C ASP A 206 8.95 -12.26 19.61
N GLU A 207 10.04 -11.50 19.85
CA GLU A 207 10.16 -10.67 21.06
C GLU A 207 9.47 -9.30 20.92
N GLU A 208 9.00 -8.98 19.71
CA GLU A 208 8.19 -7.79 19.44
C GLU A 208 6.71 -8.02 19.67
N LEU A 209 6.00 -6.96 20.06
CA LEU A 209 4.54 -7.03 20.19
C LEU A 209 3.88 -6.85 18.82
N TRP A 210 3.46 -7.95 18.19
CA TRP A 210 2.79 -7.90 16.89
C TRP A 210 1.33 -7.46 17.03
N SER A 211 0.99 -6.48 16.22
CA SER A 211 -0.35 -5.91 16.12
C SER A 211 -0.70 -5.70 14.65
N LEU A 212 -1.76 -4.96 14.37
CA LEU A 212 -2.03 -4.44 13.03
C LEU A 212 -1.84 -2.91 12.98
N GLY A 213 -0.97 -2.38 13.85
CA GLY A 213 -0.64 -0.97 14.02
C GLY A 213 -1.76 -0.15 14.64
N LYS A 214 -2.88 -0.02 13.93
CA LYS A 214 -4.15 0.55 14.43
C LYS A 214 -5.41 -0.13 13.84
N GLY A 215 -5.35 -1.34 13.29
CA GLY A 215 -6.58 -2.02 12.89
C GLY A 215 -6.36 -3.30 12.10
N VAL A 216 -6.77 -4.42 12.69
CA VAL A 216 -7.94 -5.24 12.29
C VAL A 216 -8.40 -6.08 13.50
N VAL A 217 -7.55 -6.25 14.54
CA VAL A 217 -7.95 -6.81 15.84
C VAL A 217 -7.32 -6.00 16.96
N VAL A 218 -8.01 -4.96 17.43
CA VAL A 218 -7.64 -4.25 18.66
C VAL A 218 -8.47 -4.86 19.78
N LYS A 219 -7.84 -5.64 20.67
CA LYS A 219 -8.52 -6.19 21.84
C LYS A 219 -8.99 -5.04 22.72
N THR A 220 -10.29 -4.96 22.94
CA THR A 220 -10.83 -3.89 23.76
C THR A 220 -10.54 -4.14 25.23
N TYR A 221 -10.33 -3.05 25.97
CA TYR A 221 -10.23 -3.04 27.42
C TYR A 221 -11.46 -2.33 27.97
N TYR A 222 -12.00 -2.86 29.07
CA TYR A 222 -13.25 -2.38 29.66
C TYR A 222 -14.39 -2.30 28.60
N GLY A 223 -15.36 -1.42 28.83
CA GLY A 223 -16.55 -1.32 27.98
C GLY A 223 -17.55 -2.45 28.22
N ASN A 224 -18.50 -2.61 27.31
CA ASN A 224 -19.54 -3.62 27.42
C ASN A 224 -19.31 -4.82 26.48
N ALA A 225 -18.22 -4.82 25.71
CA ALA A 225 -17.92 -5.85 24.72
C ALA A 225 -17.11 -7.04 25.25
N ASP A 226 -16.85 -7.12 26.56
CA ASP A 226 -16.16 -8.24 27.22
C ASP A 226 -14.78 -8.59 26.63
N GLY A 227 -14.06 -7.57 26.16
CA GLY A 227 -12.75 -7.74 25.52
C GLY A 227 -12.80 -8.25 24.09
N ALA A 228 -13.97 -8.26 23.45
CA ALA A 228 -14.08 -8.53 22.03
C ALA A 228 -13.24 -7.52 21.22
N PRO A 229 -12.66 -7.93 20.10
CA PRO A 229 -11.83 -7.04 19.30
C PRO A 229 -12.68 -5.98 18.61
N CYS A 230 -12.08 -4.83 18.34
CA CYS A 230 -12.66 -3.80 17.51
C CYS A 230 -13.02 -4.36 16.13
N HIS A 231 -14.20 -3.99 15.64
CA HIS A 231 -14.64 -4.27 14.29
C HIS A 231 -14.34 -3.05 13.41
N PHE A 232 -13.47 -3.18 12.42
CA PHE A 232 -13.16 -2.12 11.49
C PHE A 232 -13.55 -2.51 10.05
N PRO A 233 -14.15 -1.59 9.26
CA PRO A 233 -14.70 -0.33 9.72
C PRO A 233 -15.93 -0.53 10.63
N PHE A 234 -16.21 0.43 11.51
CA PHE A 234 -17.50 0.52 12.21
C PHE A 234 -18.14 1.89 12.04
N THR A 235 -19.47 1.92 12.13
CA THR A 235 -20.25 3.17 12.06
C THR A 235 -20.56 3.69 13.47
N PHE A 236 -20.30 4.97 13.72
CA PHE A 236 -20.72 5.71 14.92
C PHE A 236 -21.16 7.13 14.55
N GLU A 237 -22.33 7.53 15.01
CA GLU A 237 -23.02 8.79 14.63
C GLU A 237 -23.04 9.03 13.11
N GLY A 238 -23.27 7.95 12.35
CA GLY A 238 -23.30 7.98 10.89
C GLY A 238 -21.94 8.20 10.20
N ARG A 239 -20.82 8.14 10.93
CA ARG A 239 -19.45 8.21 10.40
C ARG A 239 -18.78 6.84 10.49
N SER A 240 -18.04 6.46 9.45
CA SER A 240 -17.28 5.20 9.41
C SER A 240 -15.87 5.42 9.97
N TYR A 241 -15.44 4.53 10.87
CA TYR A 241 -14.13 4.57 11.52
C TYR A 241 -13.36 3.28 11.21
N SER A 242 -12.15 3.41 10.69
CA SER A 242 -11.21 2.31 10.42
C SER A 242 -10.12 2.15 11.49
N ALA A 243 -10.17 3.00 12.52
CA ALA A 243 -9.26 2.98 13.68
C ALA A 243 -10.01 3.45 14.93
N CYS A 244 -9.40 3.25 16.09
CA CYS A 244 -9.92 3.76 17.35
C CYS A 244 -10.11 5.27 17.31
N THR A 245 -11.21 5.74 17.86
CA THR A 245 -11.62 7.15 17.84
C THR A 245 -11.85 7.68 19.24
N THR A 246 -11.66 8.98 19.44
CA THR A 246 -12.06 9.69 20.67
C THR A 246 -13.39 10.42 20.49
N ASP A 247 -13.98 10.36 19.29
CA ASP A 247 -15.25 11.00 18.97
C ASP A 247 -16.36 10.52 19.91
N GLY A 248 -17.21 11.46 20.34
CA GLY A 248 -18.28 11.19 21.31
C GLY A 248 -17.84 11.15 22.78
N ARG A 249 -16.54 11.35 23.08
CA ARG A 249 -16.02 11.37 24.46
C ARG A 249 -15.34 12.69 24.81
N SER A 250 -15.50 13.12 26.07
CA SER A 250 -14.86 14.32 26.62
C SER A 250 -13.55 14.04 27.36
N ASP A 251 -13.27 12.79 27.70
CA ASP A 251 -12.07 12.37 28.44
C ASP A 251 -10.89 12.02 27.53
N GLY A 252 -11.04 12.16 26.20
CA GLY A 252 -9.99 11.90 25.22
C GLY A 252 -9.56 10.44 25.12
N THR A 253 -10.29 9.50 25.75
CA THR A 253 -9.91 8.08 25.74
C THR A 253 -10.33 7.43 24.41
N PRO A 254 -9.41 6.79 23.66
CA PRO A 254 -9.75 6.17 22.39
C PRO A 254 -10.58 4.89 22.59
N TRP A 255 -11.60 4.70 21.76
CA TRP A 255 -12.52 3.56 21.80
C TRP A 255 -12.88 3.10 20.39
N CYS A 256 -13.51 1.92 20.30
CA CYS A 256 -14.00 1.37 19.05
C CYS A 256 -15.29 0.56 19.25
N SER A 257 -16.08 0.41 18.20
CA SER A 257 -17.14 -0.60 18.17
C SER A 257 -16.55 -1.99 17.99
N THR A 258 -17.15 -3.01 18.60
CA THR A 258 -16.82 -4.42 18.33
C THR A 258 -17.76 -5.07 17.31
N THR A 259 -18.55 -4.24 16.64
CA THR A 259 -19.52 -4.60 15.60
C THR A 259 -19.50 -3.59 14.45
N ALA A 260 -20.03 -3.94 13.28
CA ALA A 260 -20.04 -3.07 12.09
C ALA A 260 -20.79 -1.74 12.30
N ASN A 261 -21.75 -1.69 13.22
CA ASN A 261 -22.53 -0.49 13.47
C ASN A 261 -22.80 -0.30 14.97
N TYR A 262 -22.05 0.62 15.59
CA TYR A 262 -22.25 0.96 16.99
C TYR A 262 -23.62 1.61 17.24
N ASP A 263 -24.13 2.39 16.28
CA ASP A 263 -25.37 3.15 16.46
C ASP A 263 -26.56 2.22 16.73
N THR A 264 -26.53 1.01 16.15
CA THR A 264 -27.50 -0.07 16.37
C THR A 264 -27.10 -0.99 17.51
N ASP A 265 -25.88 -1.52 17.48
CA ASP A 265 -25.51 -2.68 18.29
C ASP A 265 -25.01 -2.27 19.68
N ARG A 266 -24.51 -1.03 19.81
CA ARG A 266 -24.03 -0.40 21.04
C ARG A 266 -22.95 -1.23 21.77
N ARG A 267 -22.26 -2.15 21.08
CA ARG A 267 -21.15 -2.95 21.60
C ARG A 267 -19.83 -2.23 21.35
N PHE A 268 -19.08 -1.95 22.41
CA PHE A 268 -17.80 -1.27 22.33
C PHE A 268 -16.85 -1.67 23.45
N GLY A 269 -15.59 -1.30 23.26
CA GLY A 269 -14.69 -1.13 24.39
C GLY A 269 -13.56 -0.17 24.04
N PHE A 270 -12.66 0.02 24.98
CA PHE A 270 -11.61 1.02 24.86
C PHE A 270 -10.36 0.44 24.24
N CYS A 271 -9.70 1.24 23.42
CA CYS A 271 -8.44 0.84 22.81
C CYS A 271 -7.29 1.09 23.79
N PRO A 272 -6.23 0.27 23.77
CA PRO A 272 -5.07 0.46 24.63
C PRO A 272 -4.57 1.91 24.57
N SER A 273 -4.51 2.55 25.73
CA SER A 273 -4.04 3.92 25.87
C SER A 273 -3.46 4.15 27.26
N GLU A 274 -2.46 5.02 27.29
CA GLU A 274 -1.86 5.62 28.46
C GLU A 274 -2.88 6.25 29.43
N GLY A 275 -4.06 6.64 28.95
CA GLY A 275 -5.16 7.14 29.78
C GLY A 275 -5.97 6.04 30.49
N LEU A 276 -5.76 4.76 30.16
CA LEU A 276 -6.50 3.63 30.73
C LEU A 276 -5.67 2.84 31.74
N TYR A 277 -4.42 2.57 31.40
CA TYR A 277 -3.48 1.83 32.23
C TYR A 277 -2.06 2.09 31.77
N THR A 278 -1.11 1.80 32.64
CA THR A 278 0.30 1.65 32.27
C THR A 278 0.73 0.19 32.37
N GLN A 279 1.74 -0.19 31.63
CA GLN A 279 2.42 -1.48 31.76
C GLN A 279 3.63 -1.32 32.67
N ASP A 280 3.91 -2.34 33.47
CA ASP A 280 5.03 -2.38 34.41
C ASP A 280 5.17 -1.09 35.27
N GLY A 281 6.41 -0.69 35.56
CA GLY A 281 6.72 0.45 36.43
C GLY A 281 6.42 0.16 37.90
N ASN A 282 6.25 1.22 38.68
CA ASN A 282 6.00 1.14 40.12
C ASN A 282 4.63 1.72 40.52
N ALA A 283 3.77 1.95 39.54
CA ALA A 283 2.44 2.52 39.73
C ALA A 283 1.29 1.51 39.65
N ASP A 284 1.61 0.21 39.64
CA ASP A 284 0.63 -0.90 39.63
C ASP A 284 -0.45 -0.77 38.55
N GLY A 285 -0.04 -0.34 37.34
CA GLY A 285 -0.92 -0.19 36.19
C GLY A 285 -1.85 1.02 36.22
N LYS A 286 -1.67 1.96 37.16
CA LYS A 286 -2.41 3.23 37.17
C LYS A 286 -2.23 4.00 35.86
N PRO A 287 -3.29 4.64 35.34
CA PRO A 287 -3.18 5.46 34.13
C PRO A 287 -2.24 6.65 34.33
N CYS A 288 -1.72 7.16 33.22
CA CYS A 288 -0.91 8.36 33.20
C CYS A 288 -1.71 9.59 33.68
N GLN A 289 -1.05 10.45 34.45
CA GLN A 289 -1.59 11.75 34.83
C GLN A 289 -1.02 12.80 33.88
N PHE A 290 -1.89 13.46 33.12
CA PHE A 290 -1.49 14.58 32.26
C PHE A 290 -2.10 15.91 32.74
N PRO A 291 -1.35 17.02 32.64
CA PRO A 291 0.10 17.05 32.46
C PRO A 291 0.84 16.55 33.71
N PHE A 292 2.07 16.05 33.54
CA PHE A 292 2.98 15.75 34.66
C PHE A 292 4.30 16.50 34.53
N ILE A 293 5.01 16.67 35.66
CA ILE A 293 6.34 17.33 35.71
C ILE A 293 7.45 16.28 35.83
N PHE A 294 8.47 16.36 34.97
CA PHE A 294 9.72 15.60 35.04
C PHE A 294 10.92 16.50 34.67
N GLU A 295 11.95 16.51 35.51
CA GLU A 295 13.10 17.41 35.43
C GLU A 295 12.70 18.90 35.25
N GLY A 296 11.64 19.31 35.94
CA GLY A 296 11.10 20.67 35.85
C GLY A 296 10.40 21.03 34.53
N LYS A 297 10.29 20.10 33.57
CA LYS A 297 9.51 20.24 32.34
C LYS A 297 8.14 19.59 32.50
N SER A 298 7.12 20.17 31.87
CA SER A 298 5.76 19.63 31.87
C SER A 298 5.49 18.83 30.59
N TYR A 299 4.95 17.63 30.73
CA TYR A 299 4.62 16.71 29.64
C TYR A 299 3.12 16.44 29.62
N SER A 300 2.51 16.57 28.44
CA SER A 300 1.09 16.29 28.19
C SER A 300 0.84 14.97 27.47
N ALA A 301 1.89 14.19 27.24
CA ALA A 301 1.87 12.87 26.63
C ALA A 301 3.03 12.04 27.19
N CYS A 302 3.04 10.74 26.89
CA CYS A 302 4.17 9.88 27.23
C CYS A 302 5.47 10.38 26.58
N THR A 303 6.57 10.26 27.31
CA THR A 303 7.89 10.69 26.87
C THR A 303 8.89 9.54 26.92
N THR A 304 9.95 9.62 26.12
CA THR A 304 11.13 8.76 26.22
C THR A 304 12.28 9.47 26.95
N GLU A 305 12.08 10.75 27.31
CA GLU A 305 13.09 11.58 27.98
C GLU A 305 13.50 10.96 29.33
N GLY A 306 14.80 10.99 29.62
CA GLY A 306 15.38 10.34 30.80
C GLY A 306 15.63 8.83 30.64
N ARG A 307 15.38 8.25 29.47
CA ARG A 307 15.65 6.83 29.18
C ARG A 307 16.51 6.65 27.93
N SER A 308 17.33 5.60 27.92
CA SER A 308 18.17 5.19 26.78
C SER A 308 17.60 4.01 25.99
N ASP A 309 16.58 3.33 26.53
CA ASP A 309 15.96 2.14 25.95
C ASP A 309 14.74 2.42 25.07
N GLY A 310 14.43 3.69 24.80
CA GLY A 310 13.36 4.08 23.87
C GLY A 310 11.93 3.86 24.37
N TYR A 311 11.74 3.26 25.55
CA TYR A 311 10.41 3.00 26.09
C TYR A 311 9.69 4.30 26.47
N ARG A 312 8.48 4.46 25.93
CA ARG A 312 7.59 5.56 26.29
C ARG A 312 7.05 5.32 27.69
N TRP A 313 7.20 6.31 28.55
CA TRP A 313 6.73 6.28 29.93
C TRP A 313 6.00 7.57 30.28
N CYS A 314 5.27 7.53 31.38
CA CYS A 314 4.59 8.70 31.94
C CYS A 314 4.61 8.64 33.46
N ALA A 315 4.44 9.79 34.10
CA ALA A 315 4.08 9.80 35.51
C ALA A 315 2.61 9.42 35.69
N THR A 316 2.31 8.74 36.78
CA THR A 316 0.92 8.47 37.21
C THR A 316 0.42 9.47 38.25
N THR A 317 1.19 10.53 38.48
CA THR A 317 0.86 11.70 39.30
C THR A 317 1.25 13.00 38.60
N GLY A 318 0.82 14.15 39.12
CA GLY A 318 1.08 15.45 38.50
C GLY A 318 2.56 15.87 38.56
N ASN A 319 3.39 15.22 39.37
CA ASN A 319 4.79 15.57 39.53
C ASN A 319 5.65 14.33 39.82
N TYR A 320 6.29 13.80 38.79
CA TYR A 320 7.22 12.68 38.93
C TYR A 320 8.45 13.04 39.75
N ASP A 321 8.92 14.29 39.67
CA ASP A 321 10.12 14.71 40.42
C ASP A 321 9.93 14.57 41.94
N GLN A 322 8.69 14.70 42.41
CA GLN A 322 8.32 14.53 43.82
C GLN A 322 7.88 13.11 44.14
N ASP A 323 6.95 12.56 43.36
CA ASP A 323 6.22 11.35 43.73
C ASP A 323 6.92 10.07 43.27
N LYS A 324 7.75 10.16 42.22
CA LYS A 324 8.49 9.05 41.60
C LYS A 324 7.61 7.86 41.19
N LEU A 325 6.31 8.09 40.95
CA LEU A 325 5.37 7.10 40.47
C LEU A 325 5.25 7.17 38.94
N TYR A 326 5.51 6.06 38.28
CA TYR A 326 5.48 5.95 36.83
C TYR A 326 5.01 4.58 36.37
N GLY A 327 4.61 4.54 35.11
CA GLY A 327 4.45 3.31 34.37
C GLY A 327 4.79 3.53 32.90
N PHE A 328 4.99 2.43 32.19
CA PHE A 328 5.24 2.48 30.76
C PHE A 328 3.91 2.60 30.01
N CYS A 329 3.92 3.43 28.98
CA CYS A 329 2.73 3.61 28.17
C CYS A 329 2.56 2.37 27.28
N PRO A 330 1.33 1.82 27.15
CA PRO A 330 1.10 0.64 26.32
C PRO A 330 1.71 0.84 24.93
N THR A 331 2.62 -0.05 24.52
CA THR A 331 3.15 -0.04 23.16
C THR A 331 1.98 -0.34 22.21
N ARG A 332 1.87 0.41 21.11
CA ARG A 332 0.81 0.17 20.12
C ARG A 332 1.09 -1.06 19.24
N GLY A 333 2.11 -1.85 19.59
CA GLY A 333 2.68 -2.93 18.78
C GLY A 333 3.15 -2.44 17.40
N TYR A 334 3.69 -3.36 16.61
CA TYR A 334 4.03 -3.11 15.21
C TYR A 334 2.97 -3.70 14.29
N SER A 335 2.69 -3.05 13.17
CA SER A 335 1.75 -3.60 12.20
C SER A 335 2.39 -4.75 11.45
N LEU A 336 1.99 -5.98 11.77
CA LEU A 336 2.43 -7.18 11.07
C LEU A 336 2.18 -7.06 9.57
N PHE A 337 1.07 -6.45 9.16
CA PHE A 337 0.76 -6.21 7.76
C PHE A 337 1.79 -5.31 7.06
N LEU A 338 2.19 -4.19 7.68
CA LEU A 338 3.13 -3.25 7.06
C LEU A 338 4.55 -3.80 7.05
N VAL A 339 4.97 -4.40 8.17
CA VAL A 339 6.29 -5.03 8.26
C VAL A 339 6.37 -6.19 7.26
N ALA A 340 5.36 -7.04 7.18
CA ALA A 340 5.33 -8.11 6.19
C ALA A 340 5.30 -7.61 4.74
N ALA A 341 4.57 -6.53 4.45
CA ALA A 341 4.57 -5.95 3.12
C ALA A 341 5.96 -5.49 2.71
N HIS A 342 6.72 -4.86 3.62
CA HIS A 342 8.11 -4.50 3.42
C HIS A 342 9.01 -5.73 3.21
N GLU A 343 8.97 -6.71 4.13
CA GLU A 343 9.79 -7.93 4.02
C GLU A 343 9.51 -8.72 2.75
N PHE A 344 8.25 -8.80 2.33
CA PHE A 344 7.90 -9.47 1.08
C PHE A 344 8.45 -8.71 -0.12
N GLY A 345 8.66 -7.40 -0.05
CA GLY A 345 9.38 -6.67 -1.08
C GLY A 345 10.82 -7.20 -1.25
N HIS A 346 11.53 -7.43 -0.15
CA HIS A 346 12.86 -8.06 -0.18
C HIS A 346 12.81 -9.48 -0.75
N ALA A 347 11.83 -10.29 -0.34
CA ALA A 347 11.59 -11.62 -0.89
C ALA A 347 11.26 -11.63 -2.39
N LEU A 348 10.89 -10.47 -2.96
CA LEU A 348 10.66 -10.26 -4.39
C LEU A 348 11.85 -9.60 -5.11
N GLY A 349 12.92 -9.25 -4.38
CA GLY A 349 14.17 -8.73 -4.92
C GLY A 349 14.34 -7.21 -4.85
N LEU A 350 13.50 -6.51 -4.06
CA LEU A 350 13.68 -5.09 -3.80
C LEU A 350 14.76 -4.84 -2.74
N ASP A 351 15.56 -3.79 -2.93
CA ASP A 351 16.44 -3.23 -1.91
C ASP A 351 15.72 -2.09 -1.16
N HIS A 352 16.29 -1.63 -0.04
CA HIS A 352 15.76 -0.46 0.66
C HIS A 352 15.70 0.81 -0.22
N SER A 353 14.61 1.55 -0.08
CA SER A 353 14.41 2.87 -0.66
C SER A 353 15.09 3.97 0.17
N SER A 354 15.49 5.06 -0.46
CA SER A 354 15.89 6.30 0.23
C SER A 354 14.73 7.31 0.40
N VAL A 355 13.54 6.98 -0.09
CA VAL A 355 12.34 7.83 -0.01
C VAL A 355 11.60 7.53 1.29
N PRO A 356 11.51 8.48 2.25
CA PRO A 356 10.90 8.23 3.56
C PRO A 356 9.42 7.80 3.54
N GLU A 357 8.72 8.10 2.45
CA GLU A 357 7.32 7.74 2.24
C GLU A 357 7.12 6.39 1.54
N ALA A 358 8.19 5.76 1.04
CA ALA A 358 8.13 4.46 0.38
C ALA A 358 7.98 3.33 1.40
N LEU A 359 7.25 2.28 1.02
CA LEU A 359 7.11 1.09 1.85
C LEU A 359 8.47 0.45 2.11
N MET A 360 9.35 0.40 1.11
CA MET A 360 10.70 -0.15 1.22
C MET A 360 11.70 0.79 1.94
N TYR A 361 11.26 1.88 2.56
CA TYR A 361 12.12 2.67 3.44
C TYR A 361 12.52 1.86 4.69
N PRO A 362 13.79 1.85 5.14
CA PRO A 362 14.24 0.93 6.19
C PRO A 362 13.53 1.08 7.54
N MET A 363 13.06 2.29 7.86
CA MET A 363 12.43 2.59 9.13
C MET A 363 10.92 2.43 8.97
N TYR A 364 10.31 1.52 9.73
CA TYR A 364 8.88 1.27 9.60
C TYR A 364 8.09 2.48 10.09
N ARG A 365 7.26 3.03 9.19
CA ARG A 365 6.35 4.11 9.53
C ARG A 365 4.91 3.66 9.31
N PHE A 366 4.13 3.69 10.37
CA PHE A 366 2.70 3.41 10.27
C PHE A 366 2.00 4.50 9.44
N THR A 367 1.35 4.10 8.35
CA THR A 367 0.49 4.95 7.51
C THR A 367 -0.92 4.33 7.44
N GLU A 368 -1.95 5.18 7.40
CA GLU A 368 -3.37 4.74 7.47
C GLU A 368 -3.90 4.20 6.12
N GLU A 369 -3.15 4.36 5.03
CA GLU A 369 -3.50 3.85 3.70
C GLU A 369 -2.21 3.49 2.93
N PRO A 370 -2.04 2.26 2.40
CA PRO A 370 -1.01 2.00 1.41
C PRO A 370 -1.62 1.72 0.03
N PRO A 371 -1.67 2.70 -0.87
CA PRO A 371 -1.14 2.49 -2.20
C PRO A 371 0.40 2.52 -2.11
N LEU A 372 1.07 1.46 -2.57
CA LEU A 372 2.53 1.42 -2.72
C LEU A 372 3.05 2.75 -3.29
N HIS A 373 4.15 3.28 -2.75
CA HIS A 373 4.73 4.50 -3.30
C HIS A 373 5.24 4.21 -4.73
N ALA A 374 5.30 5.24 -5.58
CA ALA A 374 5.76 5.07 -6.96
C ALA A 374 7.16 4.44 -7.03
N ASP A 375 8.02 4.73 -6.05
CA ASP A 375 9.35 4.13 -5.91
C ASP A 375 9.29 2.60 -5.71
N ASP A 376 8.38 2.12 -4.86
CA ASP A 376 8.17 0.68 -4.62
C ASP A 376 7.66 -0.02 -5.89
N VAL A 377 6.69 0.61 -6.57
CA VAL A 377 6.09 0.08 -7.81
C VAL A 377 7.13 -0.01 -8.92
N ASN A 378 7.92 1.05 -9.12
CA ASN A 378 8.98 1.07 -10.11
C ASN A 378 10.07 0.04 -9.79
N GLY A 379 10.43 -0.08 -8.51
CA GLY A 379 11.43 -1.04 -8.05
C GLY A 379 11.02 -2.49 -8.35
N VAL A 380 9.77 -2.86 -8.12
CA VAL A 380 9.29 -4.24 -8.30
C VAL A 380 8.98 -4.57 -9.77
N GLN A 381 8.59 -3.56 -10.57
CA GLN A 381 8.31 -3.74 -12.00
C GLN A 381 9.58 -3.74 -12.86
N HIS A 382 10.66 -3.09 -12.44
CA HIS A 382 11.93 -3.11 -13.17
C HIS A 382 12.50 -4.53 -13.43
N PRO A 383 12.42 -5.49 -12.48
CA PRO A 383 12.82 -6.89 -12.72
C PRO A 383 11.71 -7.81 -13.27
N LEU A 384 10.44 -7.55 -12.99
CA LEU A 384 9.32 -8.50 -13.25
C LEU A 384 8.38 -8.08 -14.38
N GLY A 385 8.46 -6.83 -14.83
CA GLY A 385 7.48 -6.20 -15.70
C GLY A 385 6.17 -5.87 -14.98
N PRO A 386 5.32 -5.01 -15.57
CA PRO A 386 3.97 -4.75 -15.07
C PRO A 386 3.10 -5.99 -15.23
N ARG A 387 2.02 -6.08 -14.43
CA ARG A 387 1.02 -7.15 -14.55
C ARG A 387 0.50 -7.27 -16.00
N PRO A 388 0.65 -8.42 -16.68
CA PRO A 388 0.06 -8.68 -17.98
C PRO A 388 -1.45 -8.51 -17.88
N ALA A 389 -2.03 -7.75 -18.80
CA ALA A 389 -3.47 -7.51 -18.82
C ALA A 389 -4.20 -8.87 -18.85
N PRO A 390 -5.13 -9.14 -17.91
CA PRO A 390 -6.03 -10.27 -18.07
C PRO A 390 -6.82 -10.07 -19.38
N ASP A 391 -6.98 -11.14 -20.15
CA ASP A 391 -7.96 -11.19 -21.24
C ASP A 391 -9.28 -10.58 -20.74
N PRO A 392 -9.89 -9.64 -21.47
CA PRO A 392 -10.93 -8.79 -20.93
C PRO A 392 -12.12 -9.62 -20.44
N ARG A 393 -12.23 -9.73 -19.10
CA ARG A 393 -13.44 -10.21 -18.43
C ARG A 393 -13.82 -9.21 -17.34
N PRO A 394 -15.01 -8.60 -17.42
CA PRO A 394 -15.45 -7.65 -16.40
C PRO A 394 -15.57 -8.32 -15.02
N PRO A 395 -15.41 -7.56 -13.91
CA PRO A 395 -15.71 -8.03 -12.56
C PRO A 395 -17.13 -8.59 -12.51
N ALA A 396 -17.31 -9.78 -11.91
CA ALA A 396 -18.64 -10.34 -11.72
C ALA A 396 -19.46 -9.42 -10.80
N THR A 397 -20.61 -8.95 -11.30
CA THR A 397 -21.63 -8.26 -10.52
C THR A 397 -22.02 -9.12 -9.31
N THR A 398 -21.79 -8.62 -8.10
CA THR A 398 -22.31 -9.16 -6.85
C THR A 398 -23.81 -8.91 -6.76
N THR A 399 -24.59 -9.64 -7.57
CA THR A 399 -26.02 -9.81 -7.31
C THR A 399 -26.15 -11.07 -6.44
N PRO A 400 -26.73 -10.99 -5.22
CA PRO A 400 -27.00 -12.20 -4.45
C PRO A 400 -28.01 -13.05 -5.23
N GLU A 401 -27.58 -14.19 -5.74
CA GLU A 401 -28.46 -15.17 -6.35
C GLU A 401 -29.37 -15.75 -5.23
N PRO A 402 -30.69 -15.83 -5.42
CA PRO A 402 -31.58 -16.41 -4.42
C PRO A 402 -31.27 -17.90 -4.27
N GLN A 403 -30.86 -18.30 -3.06
CA GLN A 403 -30.58 -19.69 -2.70
C GLN A 403 -31.76 -20.62 -3.06
N PRO A 404 -31.55 -21.67 -3.90
CA PRO A 404 -32.55 -22.69 -4.12
C PRO A 404 -32.69 -23.54 -2.86
N THR A 405 -33.92 -23.67 -2.36
CA THR A 405 -34.27 -24.58 -1.27
C THR A 405 -34.14 -26.02 -1.78
N ALA A 406 -33.14 -26.76 -1.30
CA ALA A 406 -32.99 -28.17 -1.63
C ALA A 406 -34.06 -29.03 -0.91
N PRO A 407 -34.70 -30.00 -1.59
CA PRO A 407 -35.25 -31.17 -0.94
C PRO A 407 -34.23 -32.31 -0.90
N MET A 408 -34.34 -33.14 0.13
CA MET A 408 -33.39 -34.15 0.57
C MET A 408 -33.21 -35.34 -0.40
N THR A 409 -31.94 -35.72 -0.56
CA THR A 409 -31.33 -37.07 -0.59
C THR A 409 -32.12 -38.26 -1.16
N VAL A 410 -31.64 -38.87 -2.25
CA VAL A 410 -31.40 -40.34 -2.39
C VAL A 410 -30.37 -40.61 -3.49
N CYS A 411 -29.29 -41.35 -3.18
CA CYS A 411 -28.45 -42.08 -4.15
C CYS A 411 -28.95 -43.52 -4.30
N PRO A 412 -28.83 -44.13 -5.49
CA PRO A 412 -28.04 -45.36 -5.55
C PRO A 412 -27.14 -45.52 -6.80
N THR A 413 -25.89 -45.87 -6.49
CA THR A 413 -24.93 -46.77 -7.17
C THR A 413 -25.28 -47.46 -8.50
N GLY A 414 -24.37 -47.36 -9.48
CA GLY A 414 -24.19 -48.33 -10.60
C GLY A 414 -23.03 -47.95 -11.57
N PRO A 415 -22.19 -48.90 -12.06
CA PRO A 415 -20.82 -48.65 -12.57
C PRO A 415 -20.69 -48.54 -14.11
N PRO A 416 -19.49 -48.26 -14.69
CA PRO A 416 -19.34 -47.75 -16.06
C PRO A 416 -19.27 -48.87 -17.11
N THR A 417 -19.77 -48.61 -18.32
CA THR A 417 -19.55 -49.48 -19.49
C THR A 417 -19.19 -48.68 -20.73
N ALA A 418 -18.33 -49.29 -21.53
CA ALA A 418 -17.54 -48.74 -22.61
C ALA A 418 -18.28 -48.63 -23.97
N TYR A 419 -17.72 -47.77 -24.83
CA TYR A 419 -17.78 -47.70 -26.31
C TYR A 419 -17.61 -49.08 -27.03
N PRO A 420 -17.76 -49.26 -28.38
CA PRO A 420 -17.56 -48.31 -29.50
C PRO A 420 -18.44 -48.52 -30.78
N SER A 421 -18.16 -47.75 -31.86
CA SER A 421 -18.15 -48.11 -33.32
C SER A 421 -18.39 -46.86 -34.20
N GLU A 422 -17.38 -46.23 -34.81
CA GLU A 422 -16.71 -46.47 -36.13
C GLU A 422 -17.45 -45.95 -37.41
N ARG A 423 -16.93 -44.83 -37.97
CA ARG A 423 -16.42 -44.46 -39.34
C ARG A 423 -17.02 -45.10 -40.64
N PRO A 424 -16.56 -44.81 -41.91
CA PRO A 424 -15.79 -43.69 -42.54
C PRO A 424 -16.24 -43.29 -43.99
N THR A 425 -15.68 -42.19 -44.56
CA THR A 425 -15.00 -42.14 -45.91
C THR A 425 -14.36 -40.74 -46.11
N ALA A 426 -13.02 -40.59 -46.16
CA ALA A 426 -12.08 -40.65 -47.31
C ALA A 426 -12.29 -39.48 -48.32
N GLY A 427 -11.34 -38.67 -48.78
CA GLY A 427 -9.86 -38.62 -48.78
C GLY A 427 -9.41 -37.52 -49.79
N PRO A 428 -8.18 -37.51 -50.34
CA PRO A 428 -7.06 -36.66 -49.87
C PRO A 428 -6.29 -35.88 -50.97
N THR A 429 -5.24 -35.13 -50.57
CA THR A 429 -3.89 -34.90 -51.19
C THR A 429 -3.43 -33.45 -50.88
N GLY A 430 -2.20 -33.10 -50.50
CA GLY A 430 -0.88 -33.72 -50.32
C GLY A 430 0.14 -32.61 -49.87
N PRO A 431 1.41 -32.93 -49.52
CA PRO A 431 2.32 -32.14 -48.65
C PRO A 431 3.54 -31.52 -49.45
N PRO A 432 4.74 -31.20 -48.89
CA PRO A 432 5.22 -30.76 -47.55
C PRO A 432 6.20 -29.52 -47.52
N SER A 433 6.33 -28.92 -46.33
CA SER A 433 7.54 -28.49 -45.56
C SER A 433 8.54 -27.37 -45.99
N ALA A 434 9.01 -26.71 -44.91
CA ALA A 434 10.31 -26.10 -44.58
C ALA A 434 10.59 -24.61 -44.92
N GLY A 435 11.01 -23.86 -43.89
CA GLY A 435 11.64 -22.52 -43.97
C GLY A 435 13.04 -22.57 -44.62
N PRO A 436 13.98 -21.60 -44.43
CA PRO A 436 14.12 -20.65 -43.31
C PRO A 436 14.58 -19.20 -43.69
N THR A 437 14.81 -18.35 -42.66
CA THR A 437 15.83 -17.27 -42.52
C THR A 437 15.85 -16.03 -43.44
N GLY A 438 15.92 -14.83 -42.83
CA GLY A 438 16.19 -13.50 -43.46
C GLY A 438 17.67 -13.28 -43.84
N PRO A 439 18.28 -12.07 -43.78
CA PRO A 439 17.80 -10.67 -43.71
C PRO A 439 18.46 -9.78 -44.83
N PRO A 440 19.06 -8.58 -44.61
CA PRO A 440 18.49 -7.22 -44.75
C PRO A 440 19.26 -6.26 -45.72
N THR A 441 18.90 -4.95 -45.68
CA THR A 441 19.77 -3.73 -45.69
C THR A 441 19.67 -2.69 -46.84
N ALA A 442 19.31 -1.45 -46.44
CA ALA A 442 19.73 -0.07 -46.79
C ALA A 442 19.86 0.50 -48.23
N GLY A 443 19.13 1.63 -48.42
CA GLY A 443 19.61 2.97 -48.90
C GLY A 443 19.97 3.16 -50.39
N PRO A 444 20.18 4.41 -50.91
CA PRO A 444 20.28 5.71 -50.20
C PRO A 444 19.77 7.02 -50.94
N THR A 445 19.90 8.16 -50.24
CA THR A 445 20.22 9.58 -50.65
C THR A 445 19.26 10.49 -51.46
N GLU A 446 18.84 11.65 -50.87
CA GLU A 446 19.30 13.04 -51.18
C GLU A 446 18.62 14.12 -50.28
N ALA A 447 19.32 15.25 -50.06
CA ALA A 447 18.98 16.42 -49.21
C ALA A 447 18.98 17.73 -50.06
N PRO A 448 18.86 18.99 -49.55
CA PRO A 448 18.29 19.57 -48.32
C PRO A 448 17.24 20.70 -48.64
N THR A 449 16.65 21.39 -47.63
CA THR A 449 16.58 22.88 -47.51
C THR A 449 15.55 23.36 -46.45
N ALA A 450 16.08 24.16 -45.50
CA ALA A 450 15.49 25.25 -44.68
C ALA A 450 14.21 25.04 -43.83
N GLY A 451 14.36 25.30 -42.52
CA GLY A 451 13.27 25.64 -41.59
C GLY A 451 12.64 27.02 -41.85
N PRO A 452 11.62 27.41 -41.07
CA PRO A 452 11.91 27.94 -39.73
C PRO A 452 10.95 27.48 -38.60
N THR A 453 11.58 27.28 -37.44
CA THR A 453 11.13 27.57 -36.06
C THR A 453 9.94 26.78 -35.48
N GLU A 454 10.27 25.67 -34.83
CA GLU A 454 9.45 25.11 -33.75
C GLU A 454 9.38 26.08 -32.56
N ALA A 455 8.18 26.18 -31.97
CA ALA A 455 7.98 26.68 -30.62
C ALA A 455 8.73 25.78 -29.63
N PRO A 456 9.23 26.32 -28.50
CA PRO A 456 10.03 25.54 -27.56
C PRO A 456 9.19 24.38 -27.00
N ASN A 457 9.72 23.17 -27.14
CA ASN A 457 9.23 21.99 -26.45
C ASN A 457 9.47 22.21 -24.95
N VAL A 458 8.44 22.65 -24.24
CA VAL A 458 8.43 22.70 -22.79
C VAL A 458 8.33 21.25 -22.32
N SER A 459 9.42 20.75 -21.76
CA SER A 459 9.46 19.52 -20.95
C SER A 459 8.32 19.55 -19.93
N LEU A 460 7.23 18.84 -20.19
CA LEU A 460 6.17 18.58 -19.23
C LEU A 460 6.69 17.58 -18.19
N ASP A 461 6.49 17.89 -16.92
CA ASP A 461 6.62 16.95 -15.82
C ASP A 461 5.75 15.70 -16.11
N PRO A 462 6.20 14.46 -15.87
CA PRO A 462 5.36 13.27 -15.99
C PRO A 462 4.02 13.36 -15.23
N ALA A 463 3.96 14.20 -14.18
CA ALA A 463 2.75 14.52 -13.42
C ALA A 463 1.76 15.47 -14.13
N ASP A 464 2.13 16.03 -15.29
CA ASP A 464 1.29 16.93 -16.11
C ASP A 464 0.60 16.20 -17.28
N ASP A 465 0.92 14.93 -17.51
CA ASP A 465 0.30 14.09 -18.54
C ASP A 465 -1.00 13.44 -18.02
N ALA A 466 -2.11 13.69 -18.72
CA ALA A 466 -3.39 13.09 -18.40
C ALA A 466 -3.40 11.56 -18.63
N CYS A 467 -2.52 11.04 -19.49
CA CYS A 467 -2.39 9.61 -19.74
C CYS A 467 -1.82 8.84 -18.54
N ASN A 468 -1.13 9.53 -17.63
CA ASN A 468 -0.59 8.96 -16.39
C ASN A 468 -1.57 9.07 -15.21
N VAL A 469 -2.78 9.61 -15.42
CA VAL A 469 -3.80 9.76 -14.37
C VAL A 469 -4.69 8.52 -14.30
N ASN A 470 -4.60 7.78 -13.20
CA ASN A 470 -5.39 6.56 -13.00
C ASN A 470 -6.86 6.82 -12.63
N ILE A 471 -7.15 7.88 -11.87
CA ILE A 471 -8.50 8.23 -11.37
C ILE A 471 -8.66 9.75 -11.46
N PHE A 472 -9.71 10.23 -12.12
CA PHE A 472 -10.05 11.67 -12.17
C PHE A 472 -11.02 12.03 -11.04
N ASP A 473 -10.94 13.26 -10.54
CA ASP A 473 -11.82 13.75 -9.47
C ASP A 473 -13.25 13.98 -10.00
N ALA A 474 -13.37 14.48 -11.23
CA ALA A 474 -14.63 14.64 -11.94
C ALA A 474 -14.40 14.69 -13.46
N ILE A 475 -15.26 14.04 -14.23
CA ILE A 475 -15.30 14.15 -15.69
C ILE A 475 -16.63 14.77 -16.09
N VAL A 476 -16.61 15.75 -16.99
CA VAL A 476 -17.84 16.46 -17.37
C VAL A 476 -17.80 16.96 -18.81
N GLU A 477 -18.93 16.84 -19.49
CA GLU A 477 -19.14 17.49 -20.79
C GLU A 477 -19.56 18.94 -20.58
N ILE A 478 -18.71 19.89 -20.99
CA ILE A 478 -18.98 21.33 -20.97
C ILE A 478 -18.75 21.88 -22.36
N GLY A 479 -19.77 22.52 -22.96
CA GLY A 479 -19.68 23.07 -24.30
C GLY A 479 -19.36 22.01 -25.37
N ASN A 480 -19.97 20.82 -25.23
CA ASN A 480 -19.77 19.64 -26.07
C ASN A 480 -18.32 19.13 -26.09
N ARG A 481 -17.57 19.32 -25.00
CA ARG A 481 -16.20 18.86 -24.84
C ARG A 481 -16.02 18.24 -23.47
N LEU A 482 -15.39 17.08 -23.40
CA LEU A 482 -15.03 16.50 -22.11
C LEU A 482 -13.93 17.31 -21.45
N HIS A 483 -14.12 17.54 -20.16
CA HIS A 483 -13.17 18.13 -19.24
C HIS A 483 -12.90 17.11 -18.14
N PHE A 484 -11.63 16.97 -17.79
CA PHE A 484 -11.11 16.00 -16.83
C PHE A 484 -10.44 16.76 -15.70
N PHE A 485 -10.96 16.69 -14.49
CA PHE A 485 -10.47 17.45 -13.33
C PHE A 485 -9.64 16.56 -12.41
N LYS A 486 -8.53 17.07 -11.88
CA LYS A 486 -7.64 16.31 -10.98
C LYS A 486 -6.89 17.17 -9.96
N ASP A 487 -6.67 16.58 -8.78
CA ASP A 487 -5.93 17.10 -7.62
C ASP A 487 -6.40 18.48 -7.17
N GLY A 488 -7.62 18.81 -7.58
CA GLY A 488 -8.25 20.08 -7.33
C GLY A 488 -7.55 21.34 -7.84
N ARG A 489 -6.54 21.20 -8.70
CA ARG A 489 -5.78 22.36 -9.21
C ARG A 489 -5.78 22.41 -10.72
N ARG A 490 -5.89 21.26 -11.37
CA ARG A 490 -5.66 21.13 -12.80
C ARG A 490 -6.84 20.47 -13.50
N TYR A 491 -7.01 20.82 -14.77
CA TYR A 491 -7.92 20.10 -15.65
C TYR A 491 -7.36 20.02 -17.07
N TRP A 492 -7.77 18.99 -17.79
CA TRP A 492 -7.56 18.84 -19.22
C TRP A 492 -8.90 18.89 -19.94
N ARG A 493 -8.89 19.21 -21.22
CA ARG A 493 -10.10 19.19 -22.04
C ARG A 493 -9.80 18.80 -23.47
N PHE A 494 -10.76 18.21 -24.17
CA PHE A 494 -10.62 18.03 -25.61
C PHE A 494 -10.74 19.34 -26.38
N SER A 495 -9.98 19.44 -27.48
CA SER A 495 -10.01 20.57 -28.40
C SER A 495 -11.33 20.69 -29.16
N ASP A 496 -12.00 19.56 -29.40
CA ASP A 496 -13.28 19.45 -30.09
C ASP A 496 -14.16 18.34 -29.49
N SER A 497 -15.39 18.22 -30.00
CA SER A 497 -16.38 17.21 -29.56
C SER A 497 -16.08 15.79 -30.05
N ARG A 498 -15.04 15.61 -30.87
CA ARG A 498 -14.64 14.31 -31.42
C ARG A 498 -13.42 13.72 -30.70
N GLY A 499 -12.92 14.39 -29.66
CA GLY A 499 -11.82 13.89 -28.83
C GLY A 499 -10.46 13.87 -29.52
N ARG A 500 -10.25 14.66 -30.58
CA ARG A 500 -9.08 14.48 -31.47
C ARG A 500 -7.74 14.93 -30.90
N ARG A 501 -7.77 15.83 -29.91
CA ARG A 501 -6.54 16.35 -29.28
C ARG A 501 -6.87 16.86 -27.88
N LEU A 502 -6.20 16.31 -26.88
CA LEU A 502 -6.27 16.78 -25.50
C LEU A 502 -5.48 18.09 -25.34
N GLN A 503 -6.00 19.00 -24.53
CA GLN A 503 -5.37 20.28 -24.18
C GLN A 503 -5.26 20.38 -22.65
N GLY A 504 -4.13 20.87 -22.15
CA GLY A 504 -3.87 21.05 -20.72
C GLY A 504 -2.42 20.72 -20.36
N PRO A 505 -2.09 20.66 -19.05
CA PRO A 505 -2.98 20.95 -17.94
C PRO A 505 -3.28 22.46 -17.81
N PHE A 506 -4.54 22.81 -17.55
CA PHE A 506 -4.96 24.17 -17.22
C PHE A 506 -5.24 24.30 -15.73
N LEU A 507 -4.97 25.46 -15.14
CA LEU A 507 -5.35 25.71 -13.75
C LEU A 507 -6.85 25.98 -13.63
N ILE A 508 -7.52 25.25 -12.73
CA ILE A 508 -8.95 25.44 -12.43
C ILE A 508 -9.19 26.89 -11.99
N ALA A 509 -8.35 27.42 -11.09
CA ALA A 509 -8.47 28.78 -10.57
C ALA A 509 -8.47 29.88 -11.66
N ASN A 510 -7.82 29.65 -12.81
CA ASN A 510 -7.80 30.62 -13.91
C ASN A 510 -9.13 30.65 -14.68
N THR A 511 -9.83 29.53 -14.75
CA THR A 511 -11.08 29.39 -15.50
C THR A 511 -12.31 29.58 -14.60
N TRP A 512 -12.25 29.01 -13.40
CA TRP A 512 -13.30 29.03 -12.38
C TRP A 512 -12.71 29.39 -11.02
N PRO A 513 -12.47 30.70 -10.75
CA PRO A 513 -11.73 31.15 -9.57
C PRO A 513 -12.44 30.93 -8.23
N ALA A 514 -13.73 30.63 -8.23
CA ALA A 514 -14.52 30.43 -7.01
C ALA A 514 -14.66 28.95 -6.62
N LEU A 515 -14.15 28.02 -7.43
CA LEU A 515 -14.20 26.60 -7.13
C LEU A 515 -13.19 26.22 -6.05
N PRO A 516 -13.52 25.22 -5.21
CA PRO A 516 -12.61 24.71 -4.20
C PRO A 516 -11.46 23.94 -4.87
N PRO A 517 -10.46 23.51 -4.10
CA PRO A 517 -9.50 22.53 -4.59
C PRO A 517 -10.24 21.29 -5.09
N LYS A 518 -10.74 20.39 -4.22
CA LYS A 518 -11.36 19.14 -4.69
C LYS A 518 -12.80 19.34 -5.20
N LEU A 519 -13.09 18.79 -6.38
CA LEU A 519 -14.43 18.64 -6.94
C LEU A 519 -14.84 17.17 -6.85
N ASP A 520 -16.13 16.92 -6.65
CA ASP A 520 -16.70 15.56 -6.57
C ASP A 520 -17.52 15.23 -7.83
N SER A 521 -18.18 16.21 -8.46
CA SER A 521 -18.83 16.04 -9.77
C SER A 521 -19.24 17.39 -10.38
N ALA A 522 -19.65 17.38 -11.66
CA ALA A 522 -20.24 18.53 -12.32
C ALA A 522 -21.18 18.14 -13.47
N PHE A 523 -22.08 19.05 -13.87
CA PHE A 523 -22.81 18.94 -15.13
C PHE A 523 -23.15 20.30 -15.74
N GLU A 524 -23.32 20.34 -17.06
CA GLU A 524 -23.87 21.48 -17.79
C GLU A 524 -25.34 21.21 -18.16
N GLU A 525 -26.23 22.14 -17.81
CA GLU A 525 -27.64 22.09 -18.25
C GLU A 525 -27.74 22.44 -19.75
N PRO A 526 -28.24 21.55 -20.62
CA PRO A 526 -28.21 21.74 -22.07
C PRO A 526 -28.89 23.02 -22.56
N LEU A 527 -30.01 23.40 -21.93
CA LEU A 527 -30.84 24.54 -22.35
C LEU A 527 -30.27 25.89 -21.91
N THR A 528 -29.92 26.03 -20.63
CA THR A 528 -29.50 27.33 -20.07
C THR A 528 -27.99 27.54 -20.08
N LYS A 529 -27.21 26.50 -20.42
CA LYS A 529 -25.73 26.50 -20.34
C LYS A 529 -25.22 26.90 -18.95
N LYS A 530 -25.98 26.53 -17.92
CA LYS A 530 -25.59 26.70 -16.52
C LYS A 530 -24.77 25.51 -16.14
N ILE A 531 -23.62 25.75 -15.51
CA ILE A 531 -22.73 24.68 -15.07
C ILE A 531 -22.84 24.57 -13.55
N PHE A 532 -23.19 23.39 -13.08
CA PHE A 532 -23.25 23.07 -11.66
C PHE A 532 -21.99 22.30 -11.30
N PHE A 533 -21.25 22.80 -10.31
CA PHE A 533 -20.10 22.11 -9.74
C PHE A 533 -20.43 21.69 -8.31
N PHE A 534 -20.10 20.45 -7.98
CA PHE A 534 -20.32 19.84 -6.69
C PHE A 534 -18.99 19.51 -6.04
N GLY A 535 -18.88 19.86 -4.76
CA GLY A 535 -17.94 19.32 -3.80
C GLY A 535 -18.70 19.14 -2.48
N ARG A 536 -18.07 19.49 -1.35
CA ARG A 536 -18.78 19.69 -0.06
C ARG A 536 -19.88 20.78 -0.12
N GLN A 537 -19.83 21.63 -1.14
CA GLN A 537 -20.75 22.72 -1.42
C GLN A 537 -21.09 22.71 -2.92
N VAL A 538 -22.06 23.51 -3.34
CA VAL A 538 -22.46 23.64 -4.74
C VAL A 538 -22.24 25.06 -5.25
N TRP A 539 -21.71 25.17 -6.47
CA TRP A 539 -21.53 26.40 -7.22
C TRP A 539 -22.27 26.31 -8.54
N VAL A 540 -22.91 27.42 -8.96
CA VAL A 540 -23.64 27.51 -10.22
C VAL A 540 -23.05 28.63 -11.05
N TYR A 541 -22.42 28.28 -12.16
CA TYR A 541 -21.86 29.22 -13.11
C TYR A 541 -22.87 29.53 -14.22
N THR A 542 -22.99 30.82 -14.54
CA THR A 542 -23.73 31.34 -15.71
C THR A 542 -22.81 32.30 -16.45
N GLY A 543 -22.13 31.80 -17.48
CA GLY A 543 -21.04 32.53 -18.12
C GLY A 543 -19.90 32.80 -17.13
N ARG A 544 -19.58 34.08 -16.87
CA ARG A 544 -18.53 34.49 -15.92
C ARG A 544 -19.04 34.70 -14.49
N SER A 545 -20.35 34.71 -14.27
CA SER A 545 -20.96 34.92 -12.96
C SER A 545 -21.12 33.59 -12.24
N VAL A 546 -20.87 33.58 -10.92
CA VAL A 546 -21.00 32.40 -10.06
C VAL A 546 -21.98 32.69 -8.92
N LEU A 547 -22.82 31.71 -8.62
CA LEU A 547 -23.70 31.70 -7.45
C LEU A 547 -23.29 30.53 -6.54
N GLY A 548 -22.87 30.84 -5.31
CA GLY A 548 -22.33 29.89 -4.35
C GLY A 548 -21.16 30.47 -3.55
N PRO A 549 -20.51 29.68 -2.68
CA PRO A 549 -20.88 28.30 -2.35
C PRO A 549 -22.20 28.20 -1.58
N ARG A 550 -23.00 27.17 -1.84
CA ARG A 550 -24.15 26.79 -1.01
C ARG A 550 -23.97 25.39 -0.45
N ARG A 551 -24.50 25.12 0.74
CA ARG A 551 -24.51 23.75 1.29
C ARG A 551 -25.42 22.84 0.46
N LEU A 552 -25.09 21.55 0.39
CA LEU A 552 -25.85 20.55 -0.37
C LEU A 552 -27.28 20.36 0.17
N ASP A 553 -27.49 20.51 1.47
CA ASP A 553 -28.81 20.48 2.12
C ASP A 553 -29.79 21.51 1.55
N LYS A 554 -29.30 22.64 1.03
CA LYS A 554 -30.10 23.67 0.36
C LYS A 554 -30.67 23.23 -0.99
N LEU A 555 -30.19 22.11 -1.53
CA LEU A 555 -30.79 21.46 -2.68
C LEU A 555 -31.91 20.50 -2.29
N GLY A 556 -32.26 20.37 -1.00
CA GLY A 556 -33.24 19.40 -0.51
C GLY A 556 -32.69 17.98 -0.36
N LEU A 557 -31.38 17.79 -0.56
CA LEU A 557 -30.69 16.55 -0.21
C LEU A 557 -30.67 16.41 1.32
N GLY A 558 -30.76 15.17 1.81
CA GLY A 558 -30.68 14.90 3.26
C GLY A 558 -29.35 15.37 3.84
N SER A 559 -29.33 15.71 5.14
CA SER A 559 -28.11 16.18 5.82
C SER A 559 -26.99 15.13 5.91
N ASP A 560 -27.34 13.87 5.68
CA ASP A 560 -26.51 12.67 5.58
C ASP A 560 -25.76 12.55 4.23
N VAL A 561 -26.19 13.27 3.19
CA VAL A 561 -25.53 13.27 1.88
C VAL A 561 -24.26 14.12 1.94
N ALA A 562 -23.12 13.45 2.07
CA ALA A 562 -21.81 14.09 2.23
C ALA A 562 -21.22 14.66 0.92
N GLN A 563 -21.57 14.07 -0.22
CA GLN A 563 -21.05 14.44 -1.54
C GLN A 563 -22.04 14.07 -2.65
N VAL A 564 -21.88 14.64 -3.84
CA VAL A 564 -22.60 14.22 -5.05
C VAL A 564 -21.57 13.59 -5.99
N THR A 565 -21.65 12.28 -6.18
CA THR A 565 -20.69 11.47 -6.97
C THR A 565 -20.96 11.52 -8.47
N GLY A 566 -22.03 12.18 -8.91
CA GLY A 566 -22.28 12.41 -10.31
C GLY A 566 -23.66 12.96 -10.62
N ALA A 567 -23.83 13.35 -11.88
CA ALA A 567 -25.04 13.99 -12.35
C ALA A 567 -25.34 13.64 -13.81
N LEU A 568 -26.57 13.23 -14.08
CA LEU A 568 -27.04 12.87 -15.42
C LEU A 568 -28.22 13.74 -15.85
N PRO A 569 -27.99 14.72 -16.76
CA PRO A 569 -29.07 15.55 -17.30
C PRO A 569 -30.13 14.72 -18.04
N ARG A 570 -31.39 15.18 -18.01
CA ARG A 570 -32.55 14.59 -18.67
C ARG A 570 -33.36 15.69 -19.35
N ALA A 571 -34.33 15.27 -20.16
CA ALA A 571 -35.23 16.20 -20.84
C ALA A 571 -35.97 17.12 -19.84
N ALA A 572 -36.37 18.30 -20.32
CA ALA A 572 -37.17 19.28 -19.58
C ALA A 572 -36.55 19.80 -18.27
N GLY A 573 -35.22 19.96 -18.21
CA GLY A 573 -34.51 20.56 -17.07
C GLY A 573 -34.53 19.70 -15.81
N LYS A 574 -34.62 18.38 -15.98
CA LYS A 574 -34.50 17.38 -14.92
C LYS A 574 -33.11 16.79 -14.93
N VAL A 575 -32.58 16.44 -13.76
CA VAL A 575 -31.26 15.83 -13.62
C VAL A 575 -31.36 14.71 -12.59
N LEU A 576 -30.66 13.61 -12.81
CA LEU A 576 -30.46 12.60 -11.77
C LEU A 576 -29.17 12.94 -11.03
N LEU A 577 -29.25 13.25 -9.74
CA LEU A 577 -28.07 13.49 -8.89
C LEU A 577 -27.77 12.22 -8.08
N PHE A 578 -26.53 11.76 -8.13
CA PHE A 578 -26.08 10.51 -7.51
C PHE A 578 -25.28 10.79 -6.23
N SER A 579 -25.49 9.97 -5.21
CA SER A 579 -24.64 9.91 -4.03
C SER A 579 -24.66 8.50 -3.45
N GLY A 580 -23.48 7.87 -3.41
CA GLY A 580 -23.35 6.48 -2.99
C GLY A 580 -24.22 5.56 -3.85
N GLN A 581 -25.06 4.75 -3.21
CA GLN A 581 -25.90 3.77 -3.91
C GLN A 581 -27.29 4.31 -4.32
N HIS A 582 -27.54 5.60 -4.16
CA HIS A 582 -28.84 6.23 -4.42
C HIS A 582 -28.72 7.41 -5.37
N PHE A 583 -29.82 7.72 -6.05
CA PHE A 583 -29.98 8.96 -6.80
C PHE A 583 -31.32 9.63 -6.56
N TRP A 584 -31.37 10.94 -6.80
CA TRP A 584 -32.56 11.78 -6.66
C TRP A 584 -32.87 12.52 -7.96
N ARG A 585 -34.15 12.83 -8.18
CA ARG A 585 -34.61 13.71 -9.27
C ARG A 585 -34.46 15.15 -8.85
N PHE A 586 -33.52 15.86 -9.46
CA PHE A 586 -33.27 17.28 -9.31
C PHE A 586 -33.97 18.09 -10.40
N ASP A 587 -34.59 19.20 -10.00
CA ASP A 587 -35.20 20.17 -10.90
C ASP A 587 -34.31 21.43 -10.96
N VAL A 588 -33.81 21.74 -12.16
CA VAL A 588 -32.88 22.86 -12.37
C VAL A 588 -33.53 24.23 -12.18
N LYS A 589 -34.84 24.33 -12.42
CA LYS A 589 -35.61 25.58 -12.28
C LYS A 589 -35.82 25.91 -10.81
N THR A 590 -36.21 24.93 -9.99
CA THR A 590 -36.38 25.13 -8.54
C THR A 590 -35.08 24.98 -7.76
N GLN A 591 -34.05 24.37 -8.38
CA GLN A 591 -32.79 23.98 -7.75
C GLN A 591 -32.99 23.13 -6.49
N MET A 592 -33.96 22.23 -6.54
CA MET A 592 -34.24 21.28 -5.46
C MET A 592 -34.42 19.87 -6.00
N VAL A 593 -34.04 18.89 -5.20
CA VAL A 593 -34.42 17.49 -5.40
C VAL A 593 -35.81 17.22 -4.84
N ASP A 594 -36.48 16.20 -5.38
CA ASP A 594 -37.62 15.57 -4.73
C ASP A 594 -37.11 14.52 -3.72
N PRO A 595 -37.22 14.73 -2.40
CA PRO A 595 -36.69 13.79 -1.41
C PRO A 595 -37.35 12.40 -1.49
N ARG A 596 -38.61 12.32 -1.96
CA ARG A 596 -39.34 11.05 -2.13
C ARG A 596 -38.88 10.27 -3.37
N SER A 597 -38.03 10.86 -4.19
CA SER A 597 -37.50 10.23 -5.40
C SER A 597 -36.21 9.45 -5.19
N ALA A 598 -35.70 9.36 -3.96
CA ALA A 598 -34.53 8.57 -3.61
C ALA A 598 -34.69 7.13 -4.14
N THR A 599 -33.88 6.77 -5.13
CA THR A 599 -33.98 5.49 -5.83
C THR A 599 -32.63 4.80 -5.82
N PRO A 600 -32.56 3.50 -5.49
CA PRO A 600 -31.33 2.71 -5.63
C PRO A 600 -30.81 2.71 -7.07
N VAL A 601 -29.49 2.81 -7.24
CA VAL A 601 -28.85 2.90 -8.56
C VAL A 601 -29.09 1.63 -9.40
N ASP A 602 -28.92 0.45 -8.79
CA ASP A 602 -29.13 -0.87 -9.41
C ASP A 602 -30.53 -1.04 -10.03
N ARG A 603 -31.54 -0.40 -9.46
CA ARG A 603 -32.93 -0.46 -9.94
C ARG A 603 -33.10 0.17 -11.32
N MET A 604 -32.38 1.26 -11.61
CA MET A 604 -32.48 1.98 -12.88
C MET A 604 -31.28 1.73 -13.79
N PHE A 605 -30.14 1.36 -13.25
CA PHE A 605 -28.89 1.11 -13.98
C PHE A 605 -28.34 -0.26 -13.58
N PRO A 606 -29.03 -1.36 -13.92
CA PRO A 606 -28.54 -2.69 -13.58
C PRO A 606 -27.20 -2.97 -14.28
N GLY A 607 -26.27 -3.57 -13.53
CA GLY A 607 -24.96 -3.97 -14.05
C GLY A 607 -23.84 -2.94 -13.91
N VAL A 608 -24.13 -1.74 -13.40
CA VAL A 608 -23.09 -0.76 -13.05
C VAL A 608 -22.59 -0.98 -11.61
N PRO A 609 -21.33 -0.65 -11.31
CA PRO A 609 -20.83 -0.74 -9.94
C PRO A 609 -21.54 0.24 -9.00
N LEU A 610 -21.70 -0.17 -7.73
CA LEU A 610 -22.40 0.62 -6.71
C LEU A 610 -21.47 1.57 -5.93
N ASN A 611 -20.16 1.39 -6.04
CA ASN A 611 -19.10 2.17 -5.41
C ASN A 611 -18.40 3.10 -6.43
N THR A 612 -19.14 3.64 -7.40
CA THR A 612 -18.60 4.55 -8.42
C THR A 612 -18.17 5.88 -7.80
N HIS A 613 -16.99 6.37 -8.18
CA HIS A 613 -16.46 7.65 -7.70
C HIS A 613 -16.85 8.83 -8.60
N ASP A 614 -17.16 8.59 -9.87
CA ASP A 614 -17.59 9.62 -10.82
C ASP A 614 -18.68 9.06 -11.77
N ILE A 615 -19.72 9.86 -12.03
CA ILE A 615 -20.80 9.51 -12.96
C ILE A 615 -21.14 10.72 -13.81
N PHE A 616 -20.96 10.59 -15.13
CA PHE A 616 -21.15 11.68 -16.07
C PHE A 616 -21.90 11.25 -17.34
N GLN A 617 -22.43 12.23 -18.05
CA GLN A 617 -23.04 12.03 -19.35
C GLN A 617 -22.09 12.50 -20.46
N TYR A 618 -21.96 11.68 -21.50
CA TYR A 618 -21.23 12.04 -22.71
C TYR A 618 -21.91 11.43 -23.93
N GLN A 619 -22.14 12.23 -24.97
CA GLN A 619 -22.81 11.77 -26.20
C GLN A 619 -24.13 11.01 -25.93
N GLU A 620 -24.95 11.55 -25.03
CA GLU A 620 -26.24 10.99 -24.59
C GLU A 620 -26.18 9.63 -23.87
N LYS A 621 -24.98 9.15 -23.56
CA LYS A 621 -24.76 7.92 -22.78
C LYS A 621 -24.28 8.27 -21.38
N ALA A 622 -24.63 7.42 -20.42
CA ALA A 622 -24.15 7.56 -19.04
C ALA A 622 -22.88 6.73 -18.84
N TYR A 623 -21.93 7.26 -18.10
CA TYR A 623 -20.65 6.64 -17.81
C TYR A 623 -20.51 6.58 -16.30
N PHE A 624 -20.28 5.38 -15.77
CA PHE A 624 -20.11 5.11 -14.35
C PHE A 624 -18.67 4.67 -14.11
N CYS A 625 -17.87 5.48 -13.43
CA CYS A 625 -16.45 5.23 -13.23
C CYS A 625 -16.17 4.56 -11.88
N GLN A 626 -15.39 3.49 -11.90
CA GLN A 626 -14.81 2.85 -10.72
C GLN A 626 -13.33 2.60 -11.01
N ASP A 627 -12.45 3.14 -10.15
CA ASP A 627 -11.01 3.18 -10.36
C ASP A 627 -10.66 3.74 -11.75
N ARG A 628 -9.91 3.02 -12.56
CA ARG A 628 -9.55 3.42 -13.94
C ARG A 628 -10.57 3.03 -15.00
N PHE A 629 -11.63 2.34 -14.61
CA PHE A 629 -12.64 1.76 -15.52
C PHE A 629 -13.90 2.61 -15.58
N TYR A 630 -14.63 2.51 -16.68
CA TYR A 630 -15.98 3.02 -16.81
C TYR A 630 -16.95 1.97 -17.39
N TRP A 631 -18.20 2.03 -16.94
CA TRP A 631 -19.32 1.29 -17.49
C TRP A 631 -20.18 2.27 -18.26
N ARG A 632 -20.24 2.09 -19.58
CA ARG A 632 -21.09 2.90 -20.46
C ARG A 632 -22.47 2.27 -20.55
N VAL A 633 -23.46 3.08 -20.22
CA VAL A 633 -24.86 2.70 -20.23
C VAL A 633 -25.56 3.43 -21.36
N SER A 634 -26.19 2.65 -22.23
CA SER A 634 -27.11 3.14 -23.25
C SER A 634 -28.54 2.80 -22.86
N SER A 635 -29.46 3.70 -23.21
CA SER A 635 -30.89 3.44 -23.09
C SER A 635 -31.40 2.88 -24.42
N ARG A 636 -31.97 1.67 -24.41
CA ARG A 636 -32.65 1.05 -25.56
C ARG A 636 -34.06 0.65 -25.12
N ASN A 637 -35.10 1.09 -25.83
CA ASN A 637 -36.50 0.82 -25.47
C ASN A 637 -36.83 1.17 -24.00
N GLU A 638 -36.33 2.30 -23.52
CA GLU A 638 -36.49 2.77 -22.13
C GLU A 638 -35.82 1.90 -21.04
N VAL A 639 -35.04 0.88 -21.45
CA VAL A 639 -34.23 0.07 -20.54
C VAL A 639 -32.78 0.53 -20.62
N ASN A 640 -32.19 0.83 -19.46
CA ASN A 640 -30.76 1.13 -19.36
C ASN A 640 -29.98 -0.19 -19.29
N GLN A 641 -28.97 -0.32 -20.14
CA GLN A 641 -28.09 -1.48 -20.15
C GLN A 641 -26.64 -1.04 -20.33
N VAL A 642 -25.75 -1.66 -19.56
CA VAL A 642 -24.30 -1.56 -19.81
C VAL A 642 -24.02 -2.14 -21.18
N ASP A 643 -23.60 -1.30 -22.12
CA ASP A 643 -23.30 -1.70 -23.50
C ASP A 643 -21.80 -1.82 -23.77
N TYR A 644 -20.97 -1.28 -22.88
CA TYR A 644 -19.52 -1.28 -22.99
C TYR A 644 -18.87 -1.03 -21.64
N VAL A 645 -17.74 -1.69 -21.40
CA VAL A 645 -16.87 -1.46 -20.24
C VAL A 645 -15.48 -1.20 -20.80
N GLY A 646 -14.83 -0.16 -20.30
CA GLY A 646 -13.56 0.31 -20.85
C GLY A 646 -12.74 1.10 -19.85
N TYR A 647 -11.60 1.61 -20.29
CA TYR A 647 -10.68 2.44 -19.53
C TYR A 647 -10.85 3.91 -19.89
N VAL A 648 -10.84 4.78 -18.89
CA VAL A 648 -10.91 6.23 -19.15
C VAL A 648 -9.71 6.71 -19.96
N THR A 649 -8.49 6.26 -19.62
CA THR A 649 -7.26 6.70 -20.30
C THR A 649 -7.11 6.13 -21.71
N PHE A 650 -7.47 4.87 -21.92
CA PHE A 650 -7.34 4.26 -23.24
C PHE A 650 -8.51 4.61 -24.16
N ASP A 651 -9.75 4.32 -23.76
CA ASP A 651 -10.88 4.44 -24.68
C ASP A 651 -11.40 5.87 -24.82
N ILE A 652 -11.30 6.68 -23.76
CA ILE A 652 -11.76 8.08 -23.80
C ILE A 652 -10.61 8.99 -24.18
N LEU A 653 -9.48 8.94 -23.48
CA LEU A 653 -8.32 9.82 -23.75
C LEU A 653 -7.48 9.40 -24.96
N GLN A 654 -7.65 8.19 -25.50
CA GLN A 654 -6.88 7.66 -26.65
C GLN A 654 -5.37 7.69 -26.38
N CYS A 655 -4.98 7.46 -25.13
CA CYS A 655 -3.58 7.30 -24.78
C CYS A 655 -3.02 6.04 -25.45
N PRO A 656 -1.76 6.06 -25.92
CA PRO A 656 -1.13 4.90 -26.53
C PRO A 656 -1.14 3.70 -25.58
N GLU A 657 -1.38 2.51 -26.15
CA GLU A 657 -1.15 1.23 -25.48
C GLU A 657 0.37 1.06 -25.34
N ASP A 658 0.87 1.03 -24.11
CA ASP A 658 2.24 0.60 -23.80
C ASP A 658 2.30 -0.89 -23.50
#